data_AF-A0A5D2NUL5-F1
#
_entry.id   AF-A0A5D2NUL5-F1
#
_cell.length_a   1.000
_cell.length_b   1.000
_cell.length_c   1.000
_cell.angle_alpha   90.00
_cell.angle_beta   90.00
_cell.angle_gamma   90.00
#
_symmetry.space_group_name_H-M   'P 1'
#
loop_
_entity.id
_entity.type
_entity.pdbx_description
1 polymer ?
#
loop_
_entity_poly.entity_id
_entity_poly.type
_entity_poly.pdbx_seq_one_letter_code
_entity_poly.pdbx_strand_id
1 'polypeptide(L)'
;MEVLRHFSHEHPLIFNEERSHESEVYCSACGELVLGPRFSCMECGFHLDKNCAEAPDVMNHPFHRNHNLELKASSPYDEGSPLCGFCNNICWNFLYHCSCNFDFHTKCAFLSYKVLKNDFRELQHLVPIISSEGHSRELEKAQCVACQKSLLDSVYISPDYGFHLHKKCLELPREINHPCHRHHSLFLQFNSDHLPCQICQETQHEGLVYCCSICKFVLHTGCVSPPPIIEDPSTHEHPFTRCLKNQSFNCDACGTLGNYVSYNCLTCSLMVHKKCITLPRFIKSIWHDHPISHNYFVVDNECTTRDCGFCHEDVNMESGSYYCSKCKFIIHVNCALQDARWYYKIESKDTVNAMSAVGALDPSFFVTKMTKIGEEIINAEIKHFSHQHNLVLTDEVKDRMYCDGCSQLILTSFYGCLECDFFLHKYCAKLPKKKQVISLYHQDPLSLIPHCIFKCALCRFMRSGFAYKCEVYMCNDLICVRCAEIHLPYKSQGHKHLIHFYPQLNGLSCNACGGSTDGVSIYGCKTCSFAVHYQCILAPQIAWHKWDKHFLTLRYHEDNDYSRYHYCDICEEKRSPNTWFYHCAICDNSAHLHCVLGDYPFIKRGRTFITNDHQHTLISVQKAHHPKCCKCGEPCFDLALECLKEECKYISHWMCNSNYKILWKDSKNLV
;
A
#
# COMPACT_ATOMS: atom_id res chain seq x y z
N MET A 1 32.90 63.34 -19.00
CA MET A 1 32.40 62.03 -19.43
C MET A 1 32.82 61.02 -18.39
N GLU A 2 31.85 60.48 -17.67
CA GLU A 2 32.09 59.38 -16.76
C GLU A 2 32.20 58.09 -17.58
N VAL A 3 33.28 57.34 -17.39
CA VAL A 3 33.61 56.13 -18.15
C VAL A 3 33.73 54.96 -17.18
N LEU A 4 32.96 53.91 -17.41
CA LEU A 4 32.90 52.70 -16.58
C LEU A 4 33.51 51.51 -17.33
N ARG A 5 34.44 50.80 -16.70
CA ARG A 5 34.85 49.46 -17.13
C ARG A 5 34.03 48.44 -16.35
N HIS A 6 33.13 47.74 -17.02
CA HIS A 6 32.20 46.80 -16.39
C HIS A 6 32.65 45.36 -16.66
N PHE A 7 32.59 44.46 -15.67
CA PHE A 7 33.12 43.08 -15.78
C PHE A 7 32.49 42.27 -16.92
N SER A 8 31.26 42.63 -17.33
CA SER A 8 30.49 41.91 -18.33
C SER A 8 30.77 42.34 -19.77
N HIS A 9 31.61 43.35 -19.99
CA HIS A 9 31.82 43.92 -21.31
C HIS A 9 33.22 44.51 -21.49
N GLU A 10 33.88 44.21 -22.61
CA GLU A 10 35.28 44.56 -22.83
C GLU A 10 35.49 46.06 -23.10
N HIS A 11 34.57 46.70 -23.81
CA HIS A 11 34.68 48.12 -24.16
C HIS A 11 34.28 49.04 -23.00
N PRO A 12 34.92 50.21 -22.85
CA PRO A 12 34.52 51.21 -21.87
C PRO A 12 33.10 51.74 -22.15
N LEU A 13 32.26 51.80 -21.11
CA LEU A 13 30.91 52.34 -21.20
C LEU A 13 30.89 53.81 -20.82
N ILE A 14 30.22 54.64 -21.61
CA ILE A 14 30.09 56.08 -21.38
C ILE A 14 28.73 56.38 -20.73
N PHE A 15 28.72 57.17 -19.65
CA PHE A 15 27.50 57.63 -19.01
C PHE A 15 26.77 58.69 -19.87
N ASN A 16 25.48 58.47 -20.08
CA ASN A 16 24.57 59.36 -20.79
C ASN A 16 23.42 59.75 -19.86
N GLU A 17 23.24 61.06 -19.68
CA GLU A 17 22.30 61.64 -18.72
C GLU A 17 20.91 61.93 -19.35
N GLU A 18 20.85 62.10 -20.67
CA GLU A 18 19.63 62.48 -21.40
C GLU A 18 19.08 61.38 -22.33
N ARG A 19 17.75 61.42 -22.56
CA ARG A 19 17.05 60.62 -23.58
C ARG A 19 17.56 61.00 -24.97
N SER A 20 18.15 60.07 -25.70
CA SER A 20 18.19 60.20 -27.17
C SER A 20 16.76 59.96 -27.68
N HIS A 21 16.24 60.84 -28.55
CA HIS A 21 14.95 60.67 -29.22
C HIS A 21 14.95 59.56 -30.29
N GLU A 22 15.97 58.70 -30.27
CA GLU A 22 16.19 57.64 -31.25
C GLU A 22 16.17 56.28 -30.54
N SER A 23 15.25 55.44 -31.00
CA SER A 23 15.01 54.01 -30.71
C SER A 23 14.78 53.59 -29.25
N GLU A 24 13.89 52.61 -29.07
CA GLU A 24 13.74 51.87 -27.82
C GLU A 24 15.04 51.10 -27.52
N VAL A 25 15.68 51.42 -26.41
CA VAL A 25 16.93 50.77 -26.00
C VAL A 25 16.69 49.95 -24.75
N TYR A 26 17.11 48.69 -24.80
CA TYR A 26 16.95 47.74 -23.71
C TYR A 26 18.28 47.54 -22.97
N CYS A 27 18.22 47.46 -21.66
CA CYS A 27 19.39 47.20 -20.82
C CYS A 27 19.83 45.74 -20.97
N SER A 28 21.08 45.51 -21.33
CA SER A 28 21.67 44.19 -21.55
C SER A 28 21.74 43.32 -20.28
N ALA A 29 21.77 43.94 -19.09
CA ALA A 29 21.77 43.19 -17.84
C ALA A 29 20.38 42.72 -17.42
N CYS A 30 19.35 43.52 -17.67
CA CYS A 30 18.05 43.32 -17.04
C CYS A 30 16.89 43.16 -18.04
N GLY A 31 17.14 43.36 -19.33
CA GLY A 31 16.21 43.15 -20.44
C GLY A 31 15.10 44.18 -20.59
N GLU A 32 15.07 45.25 -19.80
CA GLU A 32 13.98 46.24 -19.86
C GLU A 32 14.37 47.50 -20.60
N LEU A 33 13.34 48.22 -21.04
CA LEU A 33 13.46 49.52 -21.66
C LEU A 33 14.13 50.52 -20.71
N VAL A 34 15.18 51.18 -21.19
CA VAL A 34 15.95 52.15 -20.42
C VAL A 34 15.30 53.53 -20.53
N LEU A 35 14.62 53.96 -19.48
CA LEU A 35 13.83 55.21 -19.47
C LEU A 35 14.59 56.45 -18.97
N GLY A 36 15.79 56.26 -18.40
CA GLY A 36 16.59 57.30 -17.72
C GLY A 36 18.10 57.16 -17.99
N PRO A 37 18.97 57.65 -17.08
CA PRO A 37 20.42 57.65 -17.27
C PRO A 37 20.99 56.24 -17.45
N ARG A 38 21.98 56.12 -18.35
CA ARG A 38 22.52 54.82 -18.78
C ARG A 38 23.98 54.88 -19.16
N PHE A 39 24.62 53.73 -19.10
CA PHE A 39 25.96 53.49 -19.61
C PHE A 39 25.86 52.81 -20.97
N SER A 40 26.53 53.33 -22.01
CA SER A 40 26.49 52.75 -23.35
C SER A 40 27.88 52.54 -23.94
N CYS A 41 28.05 51.42 -24.65
CA CYS A 41 29.18 51.18 -25.52
C CYS A 41 28.93 51.84 -26.89
N MET A 42 29.87 52.69 -27.33
CA MET A 42 29.81 53.33 -28.65
C MET A 42 30.17 52.37 -29.80
N GLU A 43 30.76 51.22 -29.49
CA GLU A 43 31.33 50.29 -30.49
C GLU A 43 30.37 49.16 -30.86
N CYS A 44 29.50 48.70 -29.95
CA CYS A 44 28.70 47.49 -30.18
C CYS A 44 27.25 47.54 -29.65
N GLY A 45 26.72 48.72 -29.30
CA GLY A 45 25.31 48.85 -28.89
C GLY A 45 24.95 48.14 -27.57
N PHE A 46 25.94 47.92 -26.70
CA PHE A 46 25.73 47.40 -25.35
C PHE A 46 25.29 48.51 -24.41
N HIS A 47 24.19 48.32 -23.65
CA HIS A 47 23.62 49.35 -22.80
C HIS A 47 23.29 48.80 -21.40
N LEU A 48 23.61 49.56 -20.36
CA LEU A 48 23.19 49.28 -18.98
C LEU A 48 22.45 50.47 -18.42
N ASP A 49 21.28 50.25 -17.81
CA ASP A 49 20.70 51.27 -16.95
C ASP A 49 21.61 51.53 -15.73
N LYS A 50 21.49 52.72 -15.13
CA LYS A 50 22.34 53.11 -14.00
C LYS A 50 22.33 52.10 -12.85
N ASN A 51 21.18 51.53 -12.49
CA ASN A 51 21.09 50.58 -11.37
C ASN A 51 21.81 49.26 -11.68
N CYS A 52 21.74 48.80 -12.93
CA CYS A 52 22.42 47.58 -13.34
C CYS A 52 23.93 47.77 -13.52
N ALA A 53 24.36 48.95 -13.94
CA ALA A 53 25.78 49.30 -14.07
C ALA A 53 26.48 49.47 -12.72
N GLU A 54 25.76 49.97 -11.71
CA GLU A 54 26.24 50.19 -10.34
C GLU A 54 25.95 48.99 -9.42
N ALA A 55 25.57 47.84 -9.99
CA ALA A 55 25.18 46.70 -9.19
C ALA A 55 26.37 46.07 -8.46
N PRO A 56 26.27 45.69 -7.17
CA PRO A 56 27.39 45.08 -6.47
C PRO A 56 27.64 43.67 -6.99
N ASP A 57 28.90 43.31 -7.21
CA ASP A 57 29.30 41.98 -7.67
C ASP A 57 28.87 40.87 -6.69
N VAL A 58 28.78 41.21 -5.40
CA VAL A 58 28.37 40.29 -4.32
C VAL A 58 27.27 40.94 -3.47
N MET A 59 26.15 40.23 -3.31
CA MET A 59 25.01 40.67 -2.50
C MET A 59 24.73 39.70 -1.35
N ASN A 60 24.70 40.23 -0.11
CA ASN A 60 24.14 39.51 1.04
C ASN A 60 22.65 39.85 1.16
N HIS A 61 21.79 38.93 0.74
CA HIS A 61 20.36 39.17 0.64
C HIS A 61 19.62 38.79 1.94
N PRO A 62 18.72 39.65 2.49
CA PRO A 62 18.07 39.38 3.78
C PRO A 62 17.22 38.10 3.85
N PHE A 63 16.77 37.58 2.71
CA PHE A 63 16.03 36.30 2.59
C PHE A 63 16.92 35.11 2.18
N HIS A 64 18.23 35.32 2.09
CA HIS A 64 19.22 34.30 1.77
C HIS A 64 20.52 34.58 2.55
N ARG A 65 20.42 34.63 3.89
CA ARG A 65 21.47 35.20 4.77
C ARG A 65 22.72 34.35 4.93
N ASN A 66 22.62 33.05 4.67
CA ASN A 66 23.71 32.12 4.92
C ASN A 66 24.72 32.07 3.78
N HIS A 67 24.35 32.59 2.60
CA HIS A 67 25.21 32.55 1.43
C HIS A 67 25.20 33.92 0.75
N ASN A 68 26.29 34.20 0.06
CA ASN A 68 26.39 35.37 -0.78
C ASN A 68 25.91 35.03 -2.20
N LEU A 69 25.25 35.99 -2.82
CA LEU A 69 24.85 35.93 -4.22
C LEU A 69 25.88 36.67 -5.07
N GLU A 70 26.42 36.02 -6.08
CA GLU A 70 27.38 36.60 -7.02
C GLU A 70 26.69 37.01 -8.33
N LEU A 71 26.93 38.23 -8.79
CA LEU A 71 26.41 38.70 -10.07
C LEU A 71 27.14 38.02 -11.24
N LYS A 72 26.39 37.36 -12.12
CA LYS A 72 26.89 36.70 -13.34
C LYS A 72 26.23 37.32 -14.57
N ALA A 73 27.03 37.51 -15.63
CA ALA A 73 26.56 38.06 -16.89
C ALA A 73 25.74 37.05 -17.73
N SER A 74 25.84 35.77 -17.41
CA SER A 74 25.16 34.66 -18.10
C SER A 74 24.83 33.53 -17.12
N SER A 75 23.98 32.60 -17.56
CA SER A 75 23.70 31.35 -16.83
C SER A 75 24.98 30.60 -16.46
N PRO A 76 25.13 30.12 -15.22
CA PRO A 76 26.22 29.26 -14.80
C PRO A 76 26.00 27.77 -15.13
N TYR A 77 24.84 27.41 -15.70
CA TYR A 77 24.47 26.03 -16.01
C TYR A 77 24.72 25.68 -17.49
N ASP A 78 25.32 24.50 -17.74
CA ASP A 78 25.59 23.99 -19.09
C ASP A 78 24.30 23.51 -19.82
N GLU A 79 23.33 23.00 -19.07
CA GLU A 79 22.00 22.61 -19.56
C GLU A 79 20.89 23.10 -18.60
N GLY A 80 19.83 23.69 -19.16
CA GLY A 80 18.69 24.23 -18.41
C GLY A 80 18.70 25.76 -18.26
N SER A 81 17.51 26.33 -18.05
CA SER A 81 17.34 27.78 -17.85
C SER A 81 17.16 28.09 -16.36
N PRO A 82 18.00 28.96 -15.75
CA PRO A 82 17.87 29.32 -14.34
C PRO A 82 16.51 29.96 -14.05
N LEU A 83 15.83 29.53 -12.99
CA LEU A 83 14.60 30.14 -12.50
C LEU A 83 14.92 31.09 -11.34
N CYS A 84 14.35 32.29 -11.38
CA CYS A 84 14.49 33.21 -10.26
C CYS A 84 13.70 32.70 -9.05
N GLY A 85 14.37 32.44 -7.92
CA GLY A 85 13.74 31.98 -6.69
C GLY A 85 12.77 32.97 -6.03
N PHE A 86 12.60 34.17 -6.60
CA PHE A 86 11.64 35.17 -6.16
C PHE A 86 10.41 35.24 -7.06
N CYS A 87 10.55 35.50 -8.37
CA CYS A 87 9.38 35.62 -9.26
C CYS A 87 9.05 34.34 -10.05
N ASN A 88 9.87 33.30 -9.91
CA ASN A 88 9.74 32.00 -10.58
C ASN A 88 9.79 32.04 -12.12
N ASN A 89 10.27 33.14 -12.70
CA ASN A 89 10.48 33.27 -14.14
C ASN A 89 11.93 32.97 -14.54
N ILE A 90 12.13 32.60 -15.80
CA ILE A 90 13.46 32.30 -16.36
C ILE A 90 14.36 33.55 -16.34
N CYS A 91 15.60 33.37 -15.89
CA CYS A 91 16.68 34.36 -15.92
C CYS A 91 17.39 34.31 -17.28
N TRP A 92 16.96 35.16 -18.22
CA TRP A 92 17.57 35.24 -19.56
C TRP A 92 18.85 36.08 -19.63
N ASN A 93 18.97 37.06 -18.73
CA ASN A 93 20.07 38.05 -18.73
C ASN A 93 20.91 37.89 -17.45
N PHE A 94 21.44 38.99 -16.91
CA PHE A 94 22.29 38.94 -15.73
C PHE A 94 21.49 38.48 -14.52
N LEU A 95 22.12 37.64 -13.73
CA LEU A 95 21.50 37.03 -12.56
C LEU A 95 22.48 36.97 -11.40
N TYR A 96 21.93 36.99 -10.20
CA TYR A 96 22.64 36.70 -8.97
C TYR A 96 22.56 35.20 -8.70
N HIS A 97 23.70 34.53 -8.67
CA HIS A 97 23.83 33.10 -8.47
C HIS A 97 24.45 32.79 -7.12
N CYS A 98 23.94 31.76 -6.44
CA CYS A 98 24.58 31.17 -5.27
C CYS A 98 25.01 29.73 -5.56
N SER A 99 26.11 29.30 -4.96
CA SER A 99 26.60 27.92 -5.00
C SER A 99 25.60 26.86 -4.51
N CYS A 100 24.51 27.24 -3.82
CA CYS A 100 23.40 26.33 -3.51
C CYS A 100 22.37 26.21 -4.63
N ASN A 101 22.72 26.58 -5.87
CA ASN A 101 21.83 26.61 -7.05
C ASN A 101 20.58 27.48 -6.85
N PHE A 102 20.74 28.60 -6.14
CA PHE A 102 19.68 29.58 -5.95
C PHE A 102 19.98 30.81 -6.81
N ASP A 103 19.05 31.14 -7.70
CA ASP A 103 19.23 32.20 -8.68
C ASP A 103 18.23 33.35 -8.47
N PHE A 104 18.66 34.57 -8.76
CA PHE A 104 17.84 35.77 -8.66
C PHE A 104 18.00 36.58 -9.95
N HIS A 105 16.91 37.07 -10.54
CA HIS A 105 17.07 38.19 -11.48
C HIS A 105 17.75 39.35 -10.76
N THR A 106 18.68 40.02 -11.44
CA THR A 106 19.36 41.21 -10.93
C THR A 106 18.37 42.20 -10.32
N LYS A 107 17.25 42.46 -11.01
CA LYS A 107 16.18 43.36 -10.54
C LYS A 107 15.41 42.85 -9.34
N CYS A 108 14.96 41.60 -9.39
CA CYS A 108 14.19 41.04 -8.30
C CYS A 108 15.03 41.13 -7.01
N ALA A 109 16.35 40.92 -7.10
CA ALA A 109 17.28 41.04 -5.97
C ALA A 109 17.33 42.48 -5.44
N PHE A 110 17.50 43.48 -6.31
CA PHE A 110 17.50 44.89 -5.91
C PHE A 110 16.18 45.36 -5.32
N LEU A 111 15.06 45.00 -5.95
CA LEU A 111 13.73 45.43 -5.52
C LEU A 111 13.40 44.82 -4.18
N SER A 112 13.56 43.51 -4.03
CA SER A 112 13.34 42.85 -2.74
C SER A 112 14.31 43.38 -1.68
N TYR A 113 15.58 43.63 -2.01
CA TYR A 113 16.54 44.24 -1.08
C TYR A 113 16.14 45.65 -0.64
N LYS A 114 15.73 46.53 -1.57
CA LYS A 114 15.29 47.92 -1.27
C LYS A 114 14.00 47.94 -0.47
N VAL A 115 13.02 47.12 -0.86
CA VAL A 115 11.76 46.91 -0.12
C VAL A 115 12.04 46.47 1.33
N LEU A 116 13.16 45.78 1.56
CA LEU A 116 13.57 45.31 2.89
C LEU A 116 14.53 46.27 3.62
N LYS A 117 15.23 47.20 2.97
CA LYS A 117 16.08 48.15 3.69
C LYS A 117 15.37 49.44 4.08
N ASN A 118 14.33 49.85 3.37
CA ASN A 118 13.65 51.12 3.62
C ASN A 118 12.30 50.91 4.33
N ASP A 119 12.03 51.75 5.33
CA ASP A 119 10.72 51.83 5.98
C ASP A 119 9.64 52.16 4.93
N PHE A 120 8.50 51.45 5.01
CA PHE A 120 7.37 51.49 4.06
C PHE A 120 6.89 52.91 3.66
N ARG A 121 7.21 53.94 4.46
CA ARG A 121 6.87 55.34 4.19
C ARG A 121 7.52 55.89 2.92
N GLU A 122 8.68 55.39 2.50
CA GLU A 122 9.35 55.87 1.28
C GLU A 122 8.86 55.16 -0.01
N LEU A 123 8.21 53.99 0.13
CA LEU A 123 7.81 53.13 -1.00
C LEU A 123 6.40 53.42 -1.54
N GLN A 124 5.58 54.20 -0.82
CA GLN A 124 4.23 54.59 -1.26
C GLN A 124 4.23 55.36 -2.59
N HIS A 125 5.35 56.00 -2.95
CA HIS A 125 5.51 56.73 -4.21
C HIS A 125 6.03 55.86 -5.37
N LEU A 126 6.47 54.63 -5.09
CA LEU A 126 7.17 53.77 -6.07
C LEU A 126 6.36 52.56 -6.52
N VAL A 127 5.31 52.16 -5.78
CA VAL A 127 4.51 50.98 -6.16
C VAL A 127 3.01 51.19 -5.92
N PRO A 128 2.13 50.96 -6.91
CA PRO A 128 0.69 51.03 -6.70
C PRO A 128 0.21 49.97 -5.69
N ILE A 129 -0.48 50.42 -4.64
CA ILE A 129 -1.26 49.52 -3.78
C ILE A 129 -2.59 49.27 -4.49
N ILE A 130 -2.88 48.01 -4.81
CA ILE A 130 -4.07 47.62 -5.55
C ILE A 130 -5.01 46.88 -4.60
N SER A 131 -6.27 47.31 -4.55
CA SER A 131 -7.35 46.57 -3.90
C SER A 131 -8.08 45.75 -4.97
N SER A 132 -8.23 44.45 -4.77
CA SER A 132 -8.88 43.54 -5.71
C SER A 132 -10.41 43.60 -5.68
N GLU A 133 -11.02 44.77 -5.43
CA GLU A 133 -12.48 44.91 -5.42
C GLU A 133 -13.00 44.85 -6.87
N GLY A 134 -13.21 43.62 -7.36
CA GLY A 134 -13.69 43.32 -8.70
C GLY A 134 -13.05 42.07 -9.27
N HIS A 135 -13.87 41.07 -9.61
CA HIS A 135 -13.44 39.80 -10.19
C HIS A 135 -12.80 40.01 -11.58
N SER A 136 -11.48 40.05 -11.66
CA SER A 136 -10.75 39.86 -12.92
C SER A 136 -10.24 38.42 -13.01
N ARG A 137 -10.44 37.76 -14.17
CA ARG A 137 -9.95 36.38 -14.43
C ARG A 137 -8.43 36.24 -14.32
N GLU A 138 -7.70 37.35 -14.41
CA GLU A 138 -6.25 37.40 -14.28
C GLU A 138 -5.78 37.27 -12.81
N LEU A 139 -6.58 37.74 -11.84
CA LEU A 139 -6.26 37.66 -10.41
C LEU A 139 -6.54 36.28 -9.79
N GLU A 140 -7.39 35.46 -10.41
CA GLU A 140 -7.64 34.08 -9.97
C GLU A 140 -6.37 33.22 -10.02
N LYS A 141 -5.47 33.51 -10.97
CA LYS A 141 -4.20 32.80 -11.15
C LYS A 141 -3.01 33.47 -10.46
N ALA A 142 -3.16 34.73 -10.05
CA ALA A 142 -2.10 35.49 -9.41
C ALA A 142 -1.91 35.03 -7.94
N GLN A 143 -0.68 34.68 -7.58
CA GLN A 143 -0.32 34.23 -6.25
C GLN A 143 0.69 35.19 -5.61
N CYS A 144 0.59 35.32 -4.29
CA CYS A 144 1.57 36.06 -3.51
C CYS A 144 2.89 35.28 -3.44
N VAL A 145 3.98 35.87 -3.92
CA VAL A 145 5.32 35.26 -3.92
C VAL A 145 5.77 34.79 -2.52
N ALA A 146 5.37 35.51 -1.47
CA ALA A 146 5.82 35.19 -0.11
C ALA A 146 5.09 34.00 0.51
N CYS A 147 3.80 33.81 0.26
CA CYS A 147 2.98 32.79 0.92
C CYS A 147 2.31 31.79 -0.03
N GLN A 148 2.46 31.97 -1.34
CA GLN A 148 1.88 31.15 -2.41
C GLN A 148 0.35 31.03 -2.37
N LYS A 149 -0.33 31.97 -1.71
CA LYS A 149 -1.80 32.04 -1.68
C LYS A 149 -2.32 33.02 -2.73
N SER A 150 -3.54 32.78 -3.19
CA SER A 150 -4.27 33.67 -4.10
C SER A 150 -4.35 35.10 -3.56
N LEU A 151 -4.34 36.07 -4.49
CA LEU A 151 -4.50 37.49 -4.19
C LEU A 151 -5.96 37.95 -4.16
N LEU A 152 -6.91 37.06 -4.45
CA LEU A 152 -8.33 37.37 -4.40
C LEU A 152 -8.72 37.95 -3.03
N ASP A 153 -9.57 38.97 -3.07
CA ASP A 153 -10.11 39.69 -1.90
C ASP A 153 -9.05 40.18 -0.91
N SER A 154 -7.84 40.46 -1.38
CA SER A 154 -6.70 40.87 -0.56
C SER A 154 -6.06 42.14 -1.08
N VAL A 155 -5.56 42.98 -0.17
CA VAL A 155 -4.72 44.13 -0.55
C VAL A 155 -3.33 43.60 -0.91
N TYR A 156 -2.89 43.87 -2.13
CA TYR A 156 -1.60 43.44 -2.63
C TYR A 156 -0.85 44.57 -3.32
N ILE A 157 0.44 44.35 -3.50
CA ILE A 157 1.36 45.23 -4.16
C ILE A 157 1.82 44.51 -5.43
N SER A 158 1.71 45.20 -6.56
CA SER A 158 2.19 44.72 -7.86
C SER A 158 3.15 45.75 -8.42
N PRO A 159 4.45 45.61 -8.19
CA PRO A 159 5.44 46.37 -8.94
C PRO A 159 5.31 46.05 -10.43
N ASP A 160 5.71 46.98 -11.30
CA ASP A 160 5.72 46.82 -12.77
C ASP A 160 6.56 45.62 -13.26
N TYR A 161 7.19 44.88 -12.35
CA TYR A 161 8.17 43.83 -12.56
C TYR A 161 7.61 42.40 -12.42
N GLY A 162 6.29 42.23 -12.57
CA GLY A 162 5.68 40.91 -12.80
C GLY A 162 5.62 39.97 -11.58
N PHE A 163 5.56 40.51 -10.35
CA PHE A 163 5.30 39.71 -9.15
C PHE A 163 4.32 40.41 -8.22
N HIS A 164 3.70 39.64 -7.33
CA HIS A 164 2.70 40.14 -6.40
C HIS A 164 3.00 39.75 -4.96
N LEU A 165 2.75 40.67 -4.03
CA LEU A 165 2.90 40.44 -2.59
C LEU A 165 1.67 40.95 -1.84
N HIS A 166 1.09 40.13 -0.97
CA HIS A 166 0.11 40.62 -0.01
C HIS A 166 0.75 41.67 0.89
N LYS A 167 0.00 42.73 1.20
CA LYS A 167 0.44 43.74 2.18
C LYS A 167 0.82 43.10 3.52
N LYS A 168 0.02 42.14 3.99
CA LYS A 168 0.30 41.37 5.23
C LYS A 168 1.57 40.51 5.14
N CYS A 169 1.91 40.00 3.97
CA CYS A 169 3.13 39.21 3.78
C CYS A 169 4.39 40.09 3.77
N LEU A 170 4.27 41.33 3.31
CA LEU A 170 5.33 42.33 3.41
C LEU A 170 5.59 42.76 4.86
N GLU A 171 4.52 42.84 5.67
CA GLU A 171 4.58 43.20 7.08
C GLU A 171 5.00 42.04 8.01
N LEU A 172 5.38 40.88 7.47
CA LEU A 172 5.83 39.74 8.29
C LEU A 172 7.10 40.10 9.06
N PRO A 173 7.17 39.76 10.37
CA PRO A 173 8.39 39.93 11.15
C PRO A 173 9.56 39.17 10.51
N ARG A 174 10.74 39.78 10.46
CA ARG A 174 11.94 39.12 9.89
C ARG A 174 12.53 38.07 10.80
N GLU A 175 12.31 38.24 12.09
CA GLU A 175 12.80 37.40 13.14
C GLU A 175 11.65 37.16 14.11
N ILE A 176 11.43 35.89 14.47
CA ILE A 176 10.43 35.51 15.45
C ILE A 176 11.05 34.55 16.47
N ASN A 177 10.54 34.62 17.70
CA ASN A 177 10.73 33.58 18.69
C ASN A 177 9.52 32.64 18.63
N HIS A 178 9.76 31.33 18.50
CA HIS A 178 8.68 30.36 18.35
C HIS A 178 8.66 29.36 19.52
N PRO A 179 7.49 29.03 20.12
CA PRO A 179 7.41 28.11 21.26
C PRO A 179 7.95 26.70 20.99
N CYS A 180 7.88 26.23 19.73
CA CYS A 180 8.46 24.95 19.31
C CYS A 180 9.97 25.01 19.02
N HIS A 181 10.59 26.18 19.10
CA HIS A 181 12.01 26.36 18.83
C HIS A 181 12.58 27.49 19.70
N ARG A 182 12.81 27.20 20.98
CA ARG A 182 13.12 28.21 22.01
C ARG A 182 14.59 28.61 22.09
N HIS A 183 15.49 27.79 21.57
CA HIS A 183 16.94 28.00 21.71
C HIS A 183 17.50 29.03 20.71
N HIS A 184 16.88 29.15 19.53
CA HIS A 184 17.26 30.17 18.56
C HIS A 184 16.03 30.80 17.91
N SER A 185 16.16 32.08 17.54
CA SER A 185 15.17 32.75 16.71
C SER A 185 15.05 32.09 15.34
N LEU A 186 13.87 32.20 14.74
CA LEU A 186 13.63 31.83 13.35
C LEU A 186 13.66 33.08 12.48
N PHE A 187 14.35 32.99 11.35
CA PHE A 187 14.46 34.08 10.39
C PHE A 187 13.62 33.79 9.15
N LEU A 188 12.93 34.81 8.65
CA LEU A 188 12.18 34.72 7.41
C LEU A 188 13.16 34.66 6.23
N GLN A 189 13.14 33.56 5.46
CA GLN A 189 14.04 33.33 4.33
C GLN A 189 13.48 32.31 3.33
N PHE A 190 14.17 32.09 2.21
CA PHE A 190 13.85 31.03 1.26
C PHE A 190 14.23 29.65 1.80
N ASN A 191 13.43 28.64 1.45
CA ASN A 191 13.70 27.25 1.81
C ASN A 191 14.72 26.61 0.84
N SER A 192 15.93 27.18 0.77
CA SER A 192 16.98 26.72 -0.15
C SER A 192 17.40 25.26 0.09
N ASP A 193 17.26 24.77 1.33
CA ASP A 193 17.58 23.39 1.70
C ASP A 193 16.40 22.42 1.49
N HIS A 194 15.26 22.89 0.97
CA HIS A 194 14.03 22.10 0.78
C HIS A 194 13.58 21.28 1.99
N LEU A 195 13.74 21.85 3.19
CA LEU A 195 13.40 21.17 4.44
C LEU A 195 11.88 21.18 4.67
N PRO A 196 11.31 20.10 5.22
CA PRO A 196 9.89 20.04 5.54
C PRO A 196 9.55 20.93 6.73
N CYS A 197 8.34 21.51 6.70
CA CYS A 197 7.81 22.27 7.82
C CYS A 197 7.57 21.36 9.03
N GLN A 198 8.09 21.73 10.20
CA GLN A 198 8.01 20.89 11.40
C GLN A 198 6.59 20.77 11.99
N ILE A 199 5.64 21.58 11.53
CA ILE A 199 4.24 21.57 11.97
C ILE A 199 3.35 20.73 11.05
N CYS A 200 3.38 20.97 9.74
CA CYS A 200 2.52 20.26 8.79
C CYS A 200 3.22 19.09 8.07
N GLN A 201 4.54 18.96 8.21
CA GLN A 201 5.39 17.96 7.55
C GLN A 201 5.44 18.04 6.02
N GLU A 202 4.88 19.10 5.43
CA GLU A 202 4.95 19.36 3.99
C GLU A 202 6.16 20.23 3.66
N THR A 203 6.80 19.95 2.52
CA THR A 203 7.88 20.78 1.97
C THR A 203 7.28 21.85 1.07
N GLN A 204 7.59 23.11 1.36
CA GLN A 204 7.28 24.23 0.47
C GLN A 204 8.56 24.55 -0.31
N HIS A 205 8.50 24.37 -1.63
CA HIS A 205 9.61 24.64 -2.54
C HIS A 205 9.73 26.12 -2.90
N GLU A 206 8.63 26.86 -2.87
CA GLU A 206 8.55 28.25 -3.34
C GLU A 206 8.02 29.19 -2.26
N GLY A 207 8.51 30.43 -2.22
CA GLY A 207 8.12 31.45 -1.24
C GLY A 207 8.88 31.40 0.09
N LEU A 208 8.42 32.18 1.06
CA LEU A 208 9.14 32.44 2.30
C LEU A 208 8.72 31.49 3.41
N VAL A 209 9.70 31.07 4.21
CA VAL A 209 9.54 30.24 5.41
C VAL A 209 10.32 30.85 6.57
N TYR A 210 9.95 30.50 7.80
CA TYR A 210 10.75 30.80 8.98
C TYR A 210 11.71 29.66 9.25
N CYS A 211 13.00 29.95 9.27
CA CYS A 211 14.05 28.93 9.40
C CYS A 211 15.08 29.29 10.47
N CYS A 212 15.51 28.27 11.22
CA CYS A 212 16.75 28.29 11.97
C CYS A 212 17.81 27.49 11.22
N SER A 213 18.86 28.15 10.76
CA SER A 213 19.91 27.52 9.94
C SER A 213 20.85 26.62 10.76
N ILE A 214 20.98 26.89 12.06
CA ILE A 214 21.77 26.08 13.00
C ILE A 214 21.07 24.73 13.24
N CYS A 215 19.78 24.77 13.56
CA CYS A 215 19.00 23.57 13.88
C CYS A 215 18.33 22.91 12.67
N LYS A 216 18.46 23.50 11.47
CA LYS A 216 17.73 23.08 10.26
C LYS A 216 16.22 22.94 10.51
N PHE A 217 15.67 23.87 11.29
CA PHE A 217 14.26 23.90 11.69
C PHE A 217 13.49 24.84 10.80
N VAL A 218 12.44 24.37 10.10
CA VAL A 218 11.64 25.17 9.16
C VAL A 218 10.17 25.18 9.53
N LEU A 219 9.52 26.34 9.43
CA LEU A 219 8.07 26.52 9.53
C LEU A 219 7.56 27.33 8.33
N HIS A 220 6.45 26.89 7.73
CA HIS A 220 5.72 27.76 6.80
C HIS A 220 5.21 29.00 7.52
N THR A 221 5.11 30.12 6.80
CA THR A 221 4.55 31.38 7.33
C THR A 221 3.13 31.20 7.87
N GLY A 222 2.32 30.36 7.23
CA GLY A 222 0.98 29.99 7.71
C GLY A 222 0.96 29.05 8.92
N CYS A 223 2.08 28.42 9.26
CA CYS A 223 2.19 27.48 10.39
C CYS A 223 2.67 28.14 11.69
N VAL A 224 3.14 29.40 11.66
CA VAL A 224 3.69 30.10 12.85
C VAL A 224 2.64 30.41 13.91
N SER A 225 1.45 30.82 13.50
CA SER A 225 0.34 31.16 14.40
C SER A 225 -0.95 30.55 13.89
N PRO A 226 -1.06 29.22 13.77
CA PRO A 226 -2.30 28.66 13.28
C PRO A 226 -3.37 28.87 14.36
N PRO A 227 -4.63 29.14 14.03
CA PRO A 227 -5.69 29.33 15.02
C PRO A 227 -5.83 28.08 15.91
N PRO A 228 -6.21 28.20 17.20
CA PRO A 228 -6.57 27.05 18.02
C PRO A 228 -7.78 26.38 17.36
N ILE A 229 -7.55 25.26 16.69
CA ILE A 229 -8.64 24.49 16.10
C ILE A 229 -9.20 23.61 17.20
N ILE A 230 -10.45 23.86 17.55
CA ILE A 230 -11.28 22.91 18.30
C ILE A 230 -11.86 21.98 17.24
N GLU A 231 -11.29 20.80 17.10
CA GLU A 231 -11.86 19.77 16.23
C GLU A 231 -12.95 19.06 17.03
N ASP A 232 -14.22 19.29 16.66
CA ASP A 232 -15.37 18.56 17.18
C ASP A 232 -15.44 17.19 16.49
N PRO A 233 -15.10 16.08 17.17
CA PRO A 233 -14.93 14.81 16.49
C PRO A 233 -16.28 14.10 16.36
N SER A 234 -16.63 13.67 15.16
CA SER A 234 -17.74 12.71 14.95
C SER A 234 -17.49 11.33 15.58
N THR A 235 -16.28 11.07 16.09
CA THR A 235 -15.79 9.75 16.49
C THR A 235 -15.32 9.63 17.95
N HIS A 236 -15.08 10.76 18.63
CA HIS A 236 -14.71 10.83 20.05
C HIS A 236 -15.59 11.88 20.74
N GLU A 237 -16.04 11.57 21.95
CA GLU A 237 -17.11 12.33 22.64
C GLU A 237 -16.68 13.72 23.14
N HIS A 238 -15.38 14.04 23.13
CA HIS A 238 -14.85 15.30 23.63
C HIS A 238 -14.00 16.01 22.57
N PRO A 239 -14.01 17.36 22.57
CA PRO A 239 -13.18 18.14 21.64
C PRO A 239 -11.69 18.00 21.94
N PHE A 240 -10.87 18.05 20.88
CA PHE A 240 -9.42 18.14 21.00
C PHE A 240 -8.94 19.58 20.80
N THR A 241 -8.00 20.01 21.64
CA THR A 241 -7.32 21.30 21.54
C THR A 241 -5.90 21.11 21.02
N ARG A 242 -5.54 21.80 19.94
CA ARG A 242 -4.17 21.73 19.39
C ARG A 242 -3.16 22.39 20.34
N CYS A 243 -2.08 21.70 20.66
CA CYS A 243 -0.97 22.15 21.49
C CYS A 243 0.35 22.10 20.71
N LEU A 244 1.11 23.19 20.77
CA LEU A 244 2.45 23.30 20.18
C LEU A 244 3.50 22.97 21.25
N LYS A 245 4.24 21.87 21.08
CA LYS A 245 5.22 21.38 22.08
C LYS A 245 6.55 21.04 21.42
N ASN A 246 7.65 21.62 21.90
CA ASN A 246 9.03 21.30 21.47
C ASN A 246 9.53 19.92 21.94
N GLN A 247 8.64 18.99 22.27
CA GLN A 247 9.01 17.67 22.77
C GLN A 247 8.24 16.61 21.99
N SER A 248 8.95 15.56 21.60
CA SER A 248 8.31 14.37 21.08
C SER A 248 7.37 13.79 22.14
N PHE A 249 6.24 13.25 21.70
CA PHE A 249 5.26 12.59 22.57
C PHE A 249 4.85 11.27 21.95
N ASN A 250 4.43 10.32 22.77
CA ASN A 250 3.80 9.10 22.27
C ASN A 250 2.32 9.39 22.08
N CYS A 251 1.78 9.11 20.89
CA CYS A 251 0.37 9.30 20.62
C CYS A 251 -0.45 8.24 21.37
N ASP A 252 -1.33 8.67 22.27
CA ASP A 252 -2.15 7.77 23.09
C ASP A 252 -3.15 6.96 22.25
N ALA A 253 -3.44 7.37 21.01
CA ALA A 253 -4.36 6.67 20.14
C ALA A 253 -3.72 5.51 19.37
N CYS A 254 -2.47 5.65 18.94
CA CYS A 254 -1.81 4.70 18.02
C CYS A 254 -0.43 4.23 18.47
N GLY A 255 0.09 4.75 19.58
CA GLY A 255 1.36 4.36 20.19
C GLY A 255 2.61 4.87 19.49
N THR A 256 2.51 5.61 18.37
CA THR A 256 3.68 6.11 17.63
C THR A 256 4.08 7.52 18.02
N LEU A 257 5.35 7.85 17.76
CA LEU A 257 5.94 9.15 18.10
C LEU A 257 5.28 10.28 17.30
N GLY A 258 4.80 11.31 18.00
CA GLY A 258 4.38 12.59 17.45
C GLY A 258 5.39 13.67 17.81
N ASN A 259 5.55 14.65 16.92
CA ASN A 259 6.50 15.76 17.11
C ASN A 259 5.80 17.10 16.90
N TYR A 260 6.17 18.10 17.69
CA TYR A 260 5.84 19.54 17.55
C TYR A 260 4.38 19.96 17.69
N VAL A 261 3.43 19.12 17.27
CA VAL A 261 2.00 19.37 17.29
C VAL A 261 1.28 18.17 17.88
N SER A 262 0.64 18.36 19.03
CA SER A 262 -0.26 17.38 19.62
C SER A 262 -1.69 17.93 19.64
N TYR A 263 -2.65 17.03 19.72
CA TYR A 263 -4.05 17.36 19.94
C TYR A 263 -4.48 16.75 21.25
N ASN A 264 -4.85 17.60 22.19
CA ASN A 264 -5.06 17.21 23.57
C ASN A 264 -6.55 17.23 23.89
N CYS A 265 -7.08 16.10 24.36
CA CYS A 265 -8.37 16.06 25.02
C CYS A 265 -8.15 16.24 26.52
N LEU A 266 -8.52 17.39 27.07
CA LEU A 266 -8.30 17.68 28.49
C LEU A 266 -9.20 16.83 29.40
N THR A 267 -10.40 16.48 28.94
CA THR A 267 -11.34 15.65 29.70
C THR A 267 -10.82 14.22 29.87
N CYS A 268 -10.27 13.64 28.79
CA CYS A 268 -9.73 12.28 28.81
C CYS A 268 -8.22 12.22 29.11
N SER A 269 -7.56 13.39 29.25
CA SER A 269 -6.10 13.49 29.38
C SER A 269 -5.32 12.79 28.25
N LEU A 270 -5.85 12.82 27.03
CA LEU A 270 -5.26 12.17 25.85
C LEU A 270 -4.44 13.17 25.03
N MET A 271 -3.34 12.69 24.45
CA MET A 271 -2.46 13.40 23.53
C MET A 271 -2.32 12.59 22.23
N VAL A 272 -2.87 13.11 21.13
CA VAL A 272 -2.96 12.36 19.86
C VAL A 272 -2.40 13.15 18.67
N HIS A 273 -2.08 12.44 17.57
CA HIS A 273 -1.81 13.08 16.28
C HIS A 273 -3.08 13.67 15.68
N LYS A 274 -2.94 14.64 14.77
CA LYS A 274 -4.06 15.17 13.97
C LYS A 274 -4.89 14.07 13.31
N LYS A 275 -4.22 13.14 12.63
CA LYS A 275 -4.85 12.00 11.94
C LYS A 275 -5.56 11.04 12.89
N CYS A 276 -5.20 11.04 14.18
CA CYS A 276 -5.75 10.14 15.17
C CYS A 276 -7.08 10.64 15.76
N ILE A 277 -7.44 11.91 15.54
CA ILE A 277 -8.71 12.50 15.99
C ILE A 277 -9.90 11.87 15.27
N THR A 278 -9.70 11.45 14.01
CA THR A 278 -10.76 10.91 13.13
C THR A 278 -10.76 9.38 13.06
N LEU A 279 -10.09 8.72 14.01
CA LEU A 279 -10.06 7.26 14.08
C LEU A 279 -11.47 6.70 14.25
N PRO A 280 -11.87 5.70 13.44
CA PRO A 280 -13.20 5.11 13.58
C PRO A 280 -13.35 4.41 14.93
N ARG A 281 -14.44 4.72 15.65
CA ARG A 281 -14.73 4.08 16.95
C ARG A 281 -15.01 2.59 16.81
N PHE A 282 -15.66 2.18 15.73
CA PHE A 282 -15.96 0.78 15.42
C PHE A 282 -15.52 0.45 14.00
N ILE A 283 -14.84 -0.68 13.84
CA ILE A 283 -14.48 -1.23 12.53
C ILE A 283 -14.81 -2.72 12.48
N LYS A 284 -15.07 -3.23 11.29
CA LYS A 284 -15.01 -4.67 11.03
C LYS A 284 -13.74 -4.95 10.24
N SER A 285 -12.82 -5.72 10.84
CA SER A 285 -11.53 -6.05 10.24
C SER A 285 -11.58 -7.40 9.51
N ILE A 286 -10.81 -7.54 8.43
CA ILE A 286 -10.64 -8.84 7.74
C ILE A 286 -9.86 -9.87 8.57
N TRP A 287 -9.21 -9.42 9.65
CA TRP A 287 -8.41 -10.24 10.56
C TRP A 287 -9.26 -10.86 11.69
N HIS A 288 -10.53 -10.47 11.83
CA HIS A 288 -11.39 -10.96 12.90
C HIS A 288 -12.89 -10.96 12.54
N ASP A 289 -13.61 -12.01 12.96
CA ASP A 289 -15.02 -12.22 12.61
C ASP A 289 -16.01 -11.31 13.34
N HIS A 290 -15.62 -10.62 14.39
CA HIS A 290 -16.49 -9.67 15.09
C HIS A 290 -16.06 -8.22 14.82
N PRO A 291 -17.00 -7.26 14.82
CA PRO A 291 -16.66 -5.86 14.94
C PRO A 291 -15.78 -5.61 16.17
N ILE A 292 -14.78 -4.75 16.00
CA ILE A 292 -13.83 -4.36 17.04
C ILE A 292 -13.94 -2.86 17.29
N SER A 293 -13.74 -2.45 18.54
CA SER A 293 -13.84 -1.04 18.95
C SER A 293 -12.48 -0.47 19.30
N HIS A 294 -12.26 0.80 18.96
CA HIS A 294 -11.08 1.53 19.39
C HIS A 294 -11.20 1.86 20.88
N ASN A 295 -10.23 1.42 21.65
CA ASN A 295 -10.18 1.60 23.09
C ASN A 295 -8.84 2.24 23.47
N TYR A 296 -8.90 3.28 24.30
CA TYR A 296 -7.74 3.96 24.88
C TYR A 296 -7.28 3.35 26.21
N PHE A 297 -8.12 2.50 26.81
CA PHE A 297 -7.89 1.94 28.14
C PHE A 297 -7.99 0.42 28.11
N VAL A 298 -7.20 -0.22 28.97
CA VAL A 298 -7.21 -1.67 29.18
C VAL A 298 -8.55 -2.11 29.76
N VAL A 299 -9.26 -2.99 29.04
CA VAL A 299 -10.62 -3.44 29.44
C VAL A 299 -10.58 -4.63 30.42
N ASP A 300 -9.44 -5.32 30.56
CA ASP A 300 -9.31 -6.52 31.40
C ASP A 300 -8.20 -6.38 32.47
N ASN A 301 -8.50 -6.73 33.72
CA ASN A 301 -7.59 -6.73 34.87
C ASN A 301 -6.51 -7.85 34.84
N GLU A 302 -6.43 -8.64 33.78
CA GLU A 302 -5.42 -9.68 33.63
C GLU A 302 -4.16 -9.05 33.00
N CYS A 303 -3.12 -8.82 33.82
CA CYS A 303 -1.80 -8.34 33.38
C CYS A 303 -1.03 -9.40 32.55
N THR A 304 -1.64 -9.92 31.49
CA THR A 304 -0.96 -10.75 30.49
C THR A 304 -0.62 -9.91 29.28
N THR A 305 0.61 -10.03 28.79
CA THR A 305 1.01 -9.46 27.50
C THR A 305 0.10 -10.03 26.42
N ARG A 306 -0.45 -9.15 25.56
CA ARG A 306 -1.34 -9.56 24.47
C ARG A 306 -0.67 -9.28 23.13
N ASP A 307 -0.63 -10.29 22.30
CA ASP A 307 -0.08 -10.20 20.95
C ASP A 307 -1.09 -9.60 19.99
N CYS A 308 -0.62 -8.71 19.13
CA CYS A 308 -1.41 -8.15 18.05
C CYS A 308 -1.80 -9.26 17.06
N GLY A 309 -3.09 -9.39 16.74
CA GLY A 309 -3.58 -10.43 15.85
C GLY A 309 -3.08 -10.37 14.40
N PHE A 310 -2.35 -9.32 14.03
CA PHE A 310 -1.76 -9.15 12.70
C PHE A 310 -0.24 -9.32 12.69
N CYS A 311 0.50 -8.52 13.47
CA CYS A 311 1.97 -8.57 13.47
C CYS A 311 2.53 -9.52 14.53
N HIS A 312 1.71 -10.01 15.46
CA HIS A 312 2.06 -10.91 16.56
C HIS A 312 3.09 -10.33 17.55
N GLU A 313 3.38 -9.04 17.43
CA GLU A 313 4.14 -8.26 18.40
C GLU A 313 3.27 -7.82 19.58
N ASP A 314 3.90 -7.59 20.71
CA ASP A 314 3.24 -7.20 21.94
C ASP A 314 2.49 -5.86 21.75
N VAL A 315 1.23 -5.81 22.19
CA VAL A 315 0.44 -4.58 22.17
C VAL A 315 0.75 -3.78 23.42
N ASN A 316 1.26 -2.56 23.23
CA ASN A 316 1.42 -1.63 24.34
C ASN A 316 0.05 -1.22 24.89
N MET A 317 -0.25 -1.70 26.09
CA MET A 317 -1.51 -1.49 26.80
C MET A 317 -1.69 -0.06 27.32
N GLU A 318 -0.64 0.76 27.33
CA GLU A 318 -0.70 2.19 27.60
C GLU A 318 -1.16 3.01 26.39
N SER A 319 -1.24 2.38 25.21
CA SER A 319 -1.64 3.01 23.95
C SER A 319 -2.92 2.41 23.40
N GLY A 320 -3.63 3.21 22.60
CA GLY A 320 -4.88 2.82 21.98
C GLY A 320 -4.74 1.63 21.04
N SER A 321 -5.74 0.75 21.07
CA SER A 321 -5.81 -0.46 20.26
C SER A 321 -7.25 -0.76 19.85
N TYR A 322 -7.44 -1.59 18.81
CA TYR A 322 -8.76 -2.14 18.51
C TYR A 322 -8.94 -3.48 19.22
N TYR A 323 -10.10 -3.64 19.85
CA TYR A 323 -10.39 -4.77 20.72
C TYR A 323 -11.77 -5.39 20.44
N CYS A 324 -11.83 -6.72 20.50
CA CYS A 324 -13.08 -7.48 20.54
C CYS A 324 -13.35 -7.99 21.97
N SER A 325 -14.44 -7.55 22.60
CA SER A 325 -14.83 -8.03 23.92
C SER A 325 -15.28 -9.50 23.96
N LYS A 326 -15.83 -10.03 22.85
CA LYS A 326 -16.31 -11.41 22.78
C LYS A 326 -15.17 -12.43 22.68
N CYS A 327 -14.19 -12.14 21.84
CA CYS A 327 -13.09 -13.07 21.53
C CYS A 327 -11.78 -12.72 22.23
N LYS A 328 -11.72 -11.63 22.98
CA LYS A 328 -10.49 -11.05 23.54
C LYS A 328 -9.41 -10.76 22.47
N PHE A 329 -9.80 -10.63 21.20
CA PHE A 329 -8.91 -10.32 20.08
C PHE A 329 -8.45 -8.86 20.15
N ILE A 330 -7.16 -8.60 19.94
CA ILE A 330 -6.57 -7.27 19.95
C ILE A 330 -5.68 -7.06 18.73
N ILE A 331 -5.66 -5.83 18.20
CA ILE A 331 -4.81 -5.45 17.07
C ILE A 331 -4.37 -3.99 17.23
N HIS A 332 -3.10 -3.67 16.91
CA HIS A 332 -2.63 -2.29 16.92
C HIS A 332 -3.45 -1.44 15.95
N VAL A 333 -3.63 -0.15 16.26
CA VAL A 333 -4.33 0.79 15.36
C VAL A 333 -3.66 0.86 14.00
N ASN A 334 -2.33 0.97 13.96
CA ASN A 334 -1.61 1.06 12.70
C ASN A 334 -1.68 -0.24 11.88
N CYS A 335 -1.75 -1.41 12.54
CA CYS A 335 -1.93 -2.69 11.87
C CYS A 335 -3.36 -2.86 11.32
N ALA A 336 -4.36 -2.43 12.09
CA ALA A 336 -5.75 -2.51 11.65
C ALA A 336 -6.06 -1.58 10.47
N LEU A 337 -5.44 -0.40 10.45
CA LEU A 337 -5.72 0.66 9.47
C LEU A 337 -4.64 0.82 8.39
N GLN A 338 -3.68 -0.12 8.33
CA GLN A 338 -2.55 -0.06 7.40
C GLN A 338 -2.99 0.03 5.93
N ASP A 339 -4.07 -0.68 5.58
CA ASP A 339 -4.66 -0.69 4.25
C ASP A 339 -6.18 -0.47 4.37
N ALA A 340 -6.72 0.47 3.58
CA ALA A 340 -8.14 0.80 3.58
C ALA A 340 -9.03 -0.40 3.18
N ARG A 341 -8.48 -1.43 2.53
CA ARG A 341 -9.20 -2.66 2.16
C ARG A 341 -9.34 -3.65 3.32
N TRP A 342 -8.65 -3.43 4.43
CA TRP A 342 -8.66 -4.36 5.58
C TRP A 342 -9.78 -4.10 6.57
N TYR A 343 -10.48 -2.97 6.43
CA TYR A 343 -11.56 -2.61 7.33
C TYR A 343 -12.61 -1.73 6.65
N TYR A 344 -13.81 -1.69 7.22
CA TYR A 344 -14.74 -0.60 6.99
C TYR A 344 -15.22 -0.03 8.33
N LYS A 345 -15.63 1.24 8.28
CA LYS A 345 -16.12 1.98 9.44
C LYS A 345 -17.56 1.57 9.73
N ILE A 346 -17.88 1.37 11.00
CA ILE A 346 -19.25 1.14 11.45
C ILE A 346 -19.72 2.38 12.20
N GLU A 347 -20.79 3.01 11.71
CA GLU A 347 -21.24 4.32 12.19
C GLU A 347 -22.03 4.24 13.50
N SER A 348 -22.66 3.10 13.82
CA SER A 348 -23.49 2.96 15.03
C SER A 348 -23.31 1.64 15.77
N LYS A 349 -23.55 1.65 17.08
CA LYS A 349 -23.51 0.43 17.92
C LYS A 349 -24.68 -0.52 17.60
N ASP A 350 -25.78 -0.01 17.04
CA ASP A 350 -26.96 -0.81 16.69
C ASP A 350 -26.72 -1.70 15.47
N THR A 351 -25.91 -1.24 14.51
CA THR A 351 -25.50 -2.07 13.35
C THR A 351 -24.57 -3.21 13.76
N VAL A 352 -23.70 -3.01 14.76
CA VAL A 352 -22.84 -4.06 15.35
C VAL A 352 -23.68 -5.22 15.93
N ASN A 353 -24.79 -4.89 16.59
CA ASN A 353 -25.69 -5.87 17.18
C ASN A 353 -26.49 -6.64 16.11
N ALA A 354 -26.94 -5.97 15.05
CA ALA A 354 -27.64 -6.60 13.93
C ALA A 354 -26.73 -7.56 13.12
N MET A 355 -25.46 -7.20 12.89
CA MET A 355 -24.49 -8.04 12.19
C MET A 355 -24.13 -9.32 12.96
N SER A 356 -24.23 -9.29 14.30
CA SER A 356 -24.02 -10.48 15.14
C SER A 356 -25.19 -11.48 15.10
N ALA A 357 -26.34 -11.11 14.49
CA ALA A 357 -27.57 -11.89 14.50
C ALA A 357 -27.89 -12.61 13.17
N VAL A 358 -27.08 -12.43 12.12
CA VAL A 358 -27.29 -13.08 10.80
C VAL A 358 -26.82 -14.53 10.83
N GLY A 359 -27.57 -15.38 11.53
CA GLY A 359 -27.26 -16.80 11.76
C GLY A 359 -28.33 -17.77 11.28
N ALA A 360 -29.15 -17.40 10.28
CA ALA A 360 -30.14 -18.28 9.68
C ALA A 360 -29.80 -18.51 8.20
N LEU A 361 -29.04 -19.58 7.90
CA LEU A 361 -28.68 -19.96 6.54
C LEU A 361 -29.50 -21.18 6.08
N ASP A 362 -29.98 -21.10 4.84
CA ASP A 362 -30.51 -22.22 4.06
C ASP A 362 -29.49 -23.38 4.06
N PRO A 363 -29.84 -24.56 4.58
CA PRO A 363 -28.90 -25.67 4.71
C PRO A 363 -28.47 -26.21 3.33
N SER A 364 -27.24 -26.73 3.26
CA SER A 364 -26.69 -27.37 2.05
C SER A 364 -27.25 -28.77 1.83
N PHE A 365 -27.83 -29.39 2.85
CA PHE A 365 -28.41 -30.72 2.77
C PHE A 365 -29.68 -30.82 3.62
N PHE A 366 -30.54 -31.77 3.24
CA PHE A 366 -31.69 -32.18 4.03
C PHE A 366 -31.53 -33.66 4.37
N VAL A 367 -31.79 -34.02 5.62
CA VAL A 367 -31.74 -35.42 6.05
C VAL A 367 -33.02 -36.12 5.58
N THR A 368 -32.88 -37.20 4.81
CA THR A 368 -34.02 -38.00 4.32
C THR A 368 -34.22 -39.25 5.16
N LYS A 369 -33.15 -39.80 5.75
CA LYS A 369 -33.22 -40.97 6.64
C LYS A 369 -32.22 -40.87 7.78
N MET A 370 -32.69 -41.15 8.99
CA MET A 370 -31.87 -41.31 10.19
C MET A 370 -31.83 -42.77 10.61
N THR A 371 -30.73 -43.19 11.20
CA THR A 371 -30.60 -44.54 11.76
C THR A 371 -29.97 -44.43 13.14
N LYS A 372 -30.45 -45.25 14.08
CA LYS A 372 -29.94 -45.30 15.45
C LYS A 372 -28.97 -46.47 15.56
N ILE A 373 -27.71 -46.19 15.88
CA ILE A 373 -26.70 -47.19 16.18
C ILE A 373 -26.28 -46.95 17.63
N GLY A 374 -26.70 -47.84 18.55
CA GLY A 374 -26.53 -47.61 19.99
C GLY A 374 -27.35 -46.40 20.48
N GLU A 375 -26.70 -45.42 21.09
CA GLU A 375 -27.31 -44.17 21.58
C GLU A 375 -27.20 -43.00 20.57
N GLU A 376 -26.38 -43.13 19.53
CA GLU A 376 -26.18 -42.06 18.54
C GLU A 376 -27.19 -42.13 17.38
N ILE A 377 -27.69 -40.95 16.98
CA ILE A 377 -28.53 -40.77 15.79
C ILE A 377 -27.62 -40.32 14.65
N ILE A 378 -27.48 -41.15 13.63
CA ILE A 378 -26.71 -40.83 12.42
C ILE A 378 -27.63 -40.50 11.25
N ASN A 379 -27.22 -39.51 10.46
CA ASN A 379 -27.86 -39.18 9.19
C ASN A 379 -27.41 -40.22 8.16
N ALA A 380 -28.20 -41.28 7.98
CA ALA A 380 -27.87 -42.36 7.08
C ALA A 380 -28.04 -41.97 5.61
N GLU A 381 -28.97 -41.06 5.32
CA GLU A 381 -29.25 -40.60 3.96
C GLU A 381 -29.55 -39.10 3.93
N ILE A 382 -28.99 -38.40 2.94
CA ILE A 382 -29.17 -36.97 2.74
C ILE A 382 -29.49 -36.63 1.29
N LYS A 383 -30.32 -35.61 1.09
CA LYS A 383 -30.45 -34.91 -0.19
C LYS A 383 -29.53 -33.70 -0.17
N HIS A 384 -28.50 -33.70 -1.02
CA HIS A 384 -27.49 -32.66 -1.08
C HIS A 384 -27.74 -31.70 -2.25
N PHE A 385 -27.62 -30.38 -2.05
CA PHE A 385 -27.97 -29.39 -3.08
C PHE A 385 -27.16 -29.52 -4.40
N SER A 386 -25.96 -30.09 -4.31
CA SER A 386 -25.07 -30.23 -5.47
C SER A 386 -25.30 -31.50 -6.29
N HIS A 387 -26.22 -32.38 -5.91
CA HIS A 387 -26.40 -33.65 -6.60
C HIS A 387 -27.87 -34.07 -6.64
N GLN A 388 -28.28 -34.73 -7.71
CA GLN A 388 -29.70 -35.07 -7.93
C GLN A 388 -30.15 -36.27 -7.10
N HIS A 389 -29.29 -37.29 -6.99
CA HIS A 389 -29.57 -38.48 -6.19
C HIS A 389 -29.28 -38.25 -4.70
N ASN A 390 -29.93 -39.04 -3.86
CA ASN A 390 -29.64 -39.05 -2.44
C ASN A 390 -28.27 -39.68 -2.18
N LEU A 391 -27.58 -39.18 -1.15
CA LEU A 391 -26.29 -39.70 -0.74
C LEU A 391 -26.47 -40.53 0.53
N VAL A 392 -25.93 -41.74 0.52
CA VAL A 392 -25.97 -42.68 1.63
C VAL A 392 -24.63 -42.66 2.37
N LEU A 393 -24.69 -42.71 3.69
CA LEU A 393 -23.50 -42.83 4.51
C LEU A 393 -22.92 -44.25 4.43
N THR A 394 -21.66 -44.35 4.01
CA THR A 394 -20.96 -45.61 3.80
C THR A 394 -19.63 -45.60 4.55
N ASP A 395 -19.33 -46.70 5.25
CA ASP A 395 -18.08 -46.90 5.98
C ASP A 395 -17.05 -47.74 5.16
N GLU A 396 -17.51 -48.45 4.15
CA GLU A 396 -16.67 -49.25 3.24
C GLU A 396 -15.93 -48.34 2.25
N VAL A 397 -14.69 -48.00 2.58
CA VAL A 397 -13.80 -47.23 1.70
C VAL A 397 -13.12 -48.18 0.73
N LYS A 398 -13.40 -48.02 -0.57
CA LYS A 398 -12.68 -48.73 -1.65
C LYS A 398 -11.36 -48.01 -1.97
N ASP A 399 -10.43 -48.73 -2.58
CA ASP A 399 -9.16 -48.14 -3.04
C ASP A 399 -9.41 -46.99 -4.03
N ARG A 400 -8.74 -45.85 -3.79
CA ARG A 400 -8.67 -44.67 -4.69
C ARG A 400 -9.96 -43.88 -4.86
N MET A 401 -10.74 -43.72 -3.79
CA MET A 401 -11.91 -42.85 -3.76
C MET A 401 -11.55 -41.38 -3.50
N TYR A 402 -12.05 -40.46 -4.33
CA TYR A 402 -11.81 -39.01 -4.18
C TYR A 402 -13.12 -38.24 -3.98
N CYS A 403 -13.10 -37.32 -3.02
CA CYS A 403 -14.20 -36.44 -2.70
C CYS A 403 -14.45 -35.43 -3.83
N ASP A 404 -15.69 -35.36 -4.30
CA ASP A 404 -16.19 -34.45 -5.34
C ASP A 404 -16.30 -32.99 -4.90
N GLY A 405 -16.18 -32.73 -3.60
CA GLY A 405 -16.18 -31.40 -3.00
C GLY A 405 -14.77 -30.81 -2.90
N CYS A 406 -13.84 -31.48 -2.22
CA CYS A 406 -12.50 -30.95 -1.95
C CYS A 406 -11.38 -31.51 -2.85
N SER A 407 -11.70 -32.50 -3.70
CA SER A 407 -10.75 -33.24 -4.55
C SER A 407 -9.60 -33.93 -3.79
N GLN A 408 -9.88 -34.39 -2.57
CA GLN A 408 -8.93 -35.19 -1.78
C GLN A 408 -9.42 -36.62 -1.59
N LEU A 409 -8.47 -37.50 -1.25
CA LEU A 409 -8.72 -38.90 -0.97
C LEU A 409 -9.70 -39.08 0.20
N ILE A 410 -10.62 -40.01 0.07
CA ILE A 410 -11.53 -40.45 1.12
C ILE A 410 -10.86 -41.63 1.83
N LEU A 411 -10.63 -41.47 3.14
CA LEU A 411 -9.96 -42.46 3.98
C LEU A 411 -10.86 -42.99 5.10
N THR A 412 -11.98 -42.32 5.31
CA THR A 412 -12.94 -42.63 6.36
C THR A 412 -14.33 -42.68 5.75
N SER A 413 -15.30 -43.09 6.56
CA SER A 413 -16.73 -42.92 6.30
C SER A 413 -17.11 -41.65 5.53
N PHE A 414 -17.95 -41.81 4.51
CA PHE A 414 -18.28 -40.77 3.52
C PHE A 414 -19.74 -40.87 3.09
N TYR A 415 -20.24 -39.84 2.41
CA TYR A 415 -21.53 -39.88 1.73
C TYR A 415 -21.33 -40.21 0.26
N GLY A 416 -21.91 -41.30 -0.22
CA GLY A 416 -21.80 -41.75 -1.61
C GLY A 416 -23.15 -41.88 -2.29
N CYS A 417 -23.18 -41.64 -3.59
CA CYS A 417 -24.32 -42.00 -4.42
C CYS A 417 -24.23 -43.49 -4.80
N LEU A 418 -25.35 -44.22 -4.74
CA LEU A 418 -25.41 -45.62 -5.17
C LEU A 418 -25.59 -45.75 -6.70
N GLU A 419 -26.03 -44.69 -7.35
CA GLU A 419 -26.36 -44.66 -8.78
C GLU A 419 -25.20 -44.14 -9.65
N CYS A 420 -24.24 -43.41 -9.07
CA CYS A 420 -23.11 -42.84 -9.80
C CYS A 420 -21.88 -42.61 -8.91
N ASP A 421 -20.72 -42.37 -9.53
CA ASP A 421 -19.42 -42.14 -8.86
C ASP A 421 -19.30 -40.73 -8.25
N PHE A 422 -20.25 -40.37 -7.39
CA PHE A 422 -20.27 -39.12 -6.63
C PHE A 422 -20.09 -39.39 -5.13
N PHE A 423 -19.01 -38.85 -4.56
CA PHE A 423 -18.61 -39.09 -3.17
C PHE A 423 -18.24 -37.80 -2.46
N LEU A 424 -18.67 -37.62 -1.21
CA LEU A 424 -18.31 -36.47 -0.38
C LEU A 424 -17.81 -36.94 0.99
N HIS A 425 -16.75 -36.30 1.50
CA HIS A 425 -16.44 -36.42 2.94
C HIS A 425 -17.65 -35.98 3.76
N LYS A 426 -17.84 -36.60 4.94
CA LYS A 426 -18.89 -36.19 5.91
C LYS A 426 -18.94 -34.68 6.14
N TYR A 427 -17.76 -34.07 6.23
CA TYR A 427 -17.63 -32.63 6.39
C TYR A 427 -18.00 -31.85 5.10
N CYS A 428 -17.53 -32.28 3.93
CA CYS A 428 -17.86 -31.62 2.65
C CYS A 428 -19.38 -31.64 2.37
N ALA A 429 -20.08 -32.68 2.81
CA ALA A 429 -21.53 -32.79 2.71
C ALA A 429 -22.30 -31.83 3.64
N LYS A 430 -21.64 -31.30 4.68
CA LYS A 430 -22.22 -30.40 5.69
C LYS A 430 -21.75 -28.94 5.55
N LEU A 431 -21.01 -28.62 4.50
CA LEU A 431 -20.50 -27.26 4.25
C LEU A 431 -21.65 -26.26 4.13
N PRO A 432 -21.61 -25.08 4.76
CA PRO A 432 -22.69 -24.11 4.67
C PRO A 432 -22.75 -23.47 3.27
N LYS A 433 -23.97 -23.17 2.79
CA LYS A 433 -24.19 -22.51 1.50
C LYS A 433 -23.61 -21.11 1.43
N LYS A 434 -23.55 -20.39 2.56
CA LYS A 434 -22.77 -19.15 2.67
C LYS A 434 -21.76 -19.25 3.80
N LYS A 435 -20.55 -18.75 3.58
CA LYS A 435 -19.48 -18.75 4.58
C LYS A 435 -18.71 -17.45 4.55
N GLN A 436 -18.53 -16.83 5.73
CA GLN A 436 -17.56 -15.76 5.88
C GLN A 436 -16.17 -16.38 5.92
N VAL A 437 -15.28 -15.91 5.05
CA VAL A 437 -13.91 -16.40 4.95
C VAL A 437 -12.96 -15.28 5.38
N ILE A 438 -12.27 -15.50 6.51
CA ILE A 438 -11.21 -14.62 7.02
C ILE A 438 -10.09 -14.56 5.97
N SER A 439 -9.48 -13.39 5.75
CA SER A 439 -8.41 -13.07 4.76
C SER A 439 -8.80 -12.57 3.37
N LEU A 440 -10.08 -12.27 3.11
CA LEU A 440 -10.49 -11.62 1.87
C LEU A 440 -10.73 -10.12 2.06
N TYR A 441 -10.41 -9.33 1.02
CA TYR A 441 -10.75 -7.90 0.90
C TYR A 441 -12.28 -7.66 0.93
N HIS A 442 -13.08 -8.72 0.80
CA HIS A 442 -14.53 -8.71 0.81
C HIS A 442 -15.04 -9.46 2.03
N GLN A 443 -15.93 -8.84 2.78
CA GLN A 443 -16.42 -9.37 4.05
C GLN A 443 -17.83 -9.99 3.96
N ASP A 444 -18.49 -9.87 2.80
CA ASP A 444 -19.76 -10.54 2.55
C ASP A 444 -19.59 -12.07 2.56
N PRO A 445 -20.53 -12.84 3.12
CA PRO A 445 -20.49 -14.29 3.07
C PRO A 445 -20.40 -14.79 1.62
N LEU A 446 -19.39 -15.60 1.31
CA LEU A 446 -19.21 -16.18 -0.01
C LEU A 446 -20.20 -17.33 -0.21
N SER A 447 -20.70 -17.47 -1.42
CA SER A 447 -21.66 -18.52 -1.80
C SER A 447 -20.96 -19.78 -2.28
N LEU A 448 -21.39 -20.94 -1.78
CA LEU A 448 -20.86 -22.25 -2.16
C LEU A 448 -21.40 -22.65 -3.54
N ILE A 449 -20.50 -22.78 -4.52
CA ILE A 449 -20.79 -23.26 -5.86
C ILE A 449 -20.18 -24.65 -6.08
N PRO A 450 -20.92 -25.61 -6.64
CA PRO A 450 -20.41 -26.94 -6.94
C PRO A 450 -19.87 -27.05 -8.37
N HIS A 451 -19.19 -28.17 -8.66
CA HIS A 451 -18.73 -28.58 -10.00
C HIS A 451 -17.87 -27.57 -10.77
N CYS A 452 -17.05 -26.79 -10.09
CA CYS A 452 -16.17 -25.81 -10.73
C CYS A 452 -14.72 -26.33 -10.83
N ILE A 453 -13.98 -25.83 -11.82
CA ILE A 453 -12.51 -25.79 -11.81
C ILE A 453 -12.10 -24.35 -11.71
N PHE A 454 -11.19 -24.05 -10.79
CA PHE A 454 -10.79 -22.70 -10.50
C PHE A 454 -9.39 -22.65 -9.91
N LYS A 455 -8.76 -21.49 -10.06
CA LYS A 455 -7.56 -21.13 -9.31
C LYS A 455 -8.02 -20.51 -7.99
N CYS A 456 -7.65 -21.11 -6.87
CA CYS A 456 -8.01 -20.53 -5.58
C CYS A 456 -7.29 -19.19 -5.38
N ALA A 457 -7.99 -18.12 -4.99
CA ALA A 457 -7.34 -16.82 -4.78
C ALA A 457 -6.32 -16.83 -3.62
N LEU A 458 -6.56 -17.66 -2.59
CA LEU A 458 -5.67 -17.78 -1.43
C LEU A 458 -4.49 -18.72 -1.68
N CYS A 459 -4.73 -20.01 -1.97
CA CYS A 459 -3.63 -20.96 -2.15
C CYS A 459 -3.03 -20.96 -3.56
N ARG A 460 -3.64 -20.30 -4.54
CA ARG A 460 -3.22 -20.29 -5.96
C ARG A 460 -3.18 -21.65 -6.66
N PHE A 461 -3.50 -22.75 -5.96
CA PHE A 461 -3.67 -24.06 -6.58
C PHE A 461 -4.91 -24.09 -7.49
N MET A 462 -4.78 -24.82 -8.59
CA MET A 462 -5.92 -25.26 -9.37
C MET A 462 -6.66 -26.36 -8.63
N ARG A 463 -7.97 -26.20 -8.47
CA ARG A 463 -8.85 -27.09 -7.70
C ARG A 463 -10.05 -27.44 -8.55
N SER A 464 -10.56 -28.66 -8.38
CA SER A 464 -11.89 -29.03 -8.84
C SER A 464 -12.86 -29.28 -7.68
N GLY A 465 -14.15 -29.16 -7.93
CA GLY A 465 -15.19 -29.51 -6.97
C GLY A 465 -15.97 -28.30 -6.48
N PHE A 466 -15.98 -28.07 -5.17
CA PHE A 466 -16.71 -26.99 -4.53
C PHE A 466 -15.80 -25.77 -4.33
N ALA A 467 -16.35 -24.58 -4.57
CA ALA A 467 -15.71 -23.30 -4.28
C ALA A 467 -16.66 -22.37 -3.55
N TYR A 468 -16.11 -21.51 -2.73
CA TYR A 468 -16.78 -20.32 -2.23
C TYR A 468 -16.51 -19.17 -3.19
N LYS A 469 -17.57 -18.58 -3.74
CA LYS A 469 -17.53 -17.46 -4.70
C LYS A 469 -17.93 -16.16 -4.01
N CYS A 470 -17.16 -15.10 -4.26
CA CYS A 470 -17.56 -13.75 -3.90
C CYS A 470 -18.68 -13.26 -4.83
N GLU A 471 -19.77 -12.73 -4.25
CA GLU A 471 -20.90 -12.16 -5.00
C GLU A 471 -20.82 -10.63 -5.17
N VAL A 472 -19.76 -10.01 -4.65
CA VAL A 472 -19.53 -8.56 -4.80
C VAL A 472 -19.34 -8.22 -6.29
N TYR A 473 -19.94 -7.12 -6.73
CA TYR A 473 -19.86 -6.65 -8.11
C TYR A 473 -18.41 -6.54 -8.58
N MET A 474 -18.10 -7.17 -9.73
CA MET A 474 -16.77 -7.27 -10.35
C MET A 474 -15.71 -8.11 -9.59
N CYS A 475 -16.04 -8.74 -8.47
CA CYS A 475 -15.14 -9.72 -7.84
C CYS A 475 -15.35 -11.10 -8.45
N ASN A 476 -14.27 -11.71 -8.96
CA ASN A 476 -14.27 -13.06 -9.52
C ASN A 476 -13.48 -14.07 -8.66
N ASP A 477 -13.20 -13.72 -7.40
CA ASP A 477 -12.43 -14.58 -6.51
C ASP A 477 -13.20 -15.85 -6.13
N LEU A 478 -12.50 -16.97 -6.27
CA LEU A 478 -12.96 -18.30 -5.89
C LEU A 478 -12.03 -18.88 -4.84
N ILE A 479 -12.58 -19.30 -3.72
CA ILE A 479 -11.84 -19.90 -2.60
C ILE A 479 -12.17 -21.38 -2.48
N CYS A 480 -11.15 -22.22 -2.33
CA CYS A 480 -11.41 -23.64 -2.12
C CYS A 480 -11.84 -23.91 -0.68
N VAL A 481 -12.64 -24.96 -0.50
CA VAL A 481 -13.23 -25.31 0.81
C VAL A 481 -12.19 -25.39 1.93
N ARG A 482 -10.98 -25.91 1.64
CA ARG A 482 -9.88 -26.00 2.60
C ARG A 482 -9.31 -24.65 3.00
N CYS A 483 -9.14 -23.71 2.07
CA CYS A 483 -8.67 -22.37 2.42
C CYS A 483 -9.73 -21.62 3.25
N ALA A 484 -11.01 -21.88 2.98
CA ALA A 484 -12.12 -21.32 3.75
C ALA A 484 -12.22 -21.87 5.19
N GLU A 485 -11.41 -22.86 5.56
CA GLU A 485 -11.37 -23.46 6.90
C GLU A 485 -10.15 -23.07 7.72
N ILE A 486 -9.11 -22.52 7.10
CA ILE A 486 -7.90 -22.20 7.84
C ILE A 486 -8.21 -21.02 8.77
N HIS A 487 -8.25 -21.30 10.07
CA HIS A 487 -8.36 -20.31 11.11
C HIS A 487 -6.98 -19.77 11.50
N LEU A 488 -6.94 -18.51 11.92
CA LEU A 488 -5.78 -17.83 12.48
C LEU A 488 -5.93 -17.81 14.01
N PRO A 489 -4.98 -18.38 14.79
CA PRO A 489 -3.77 -19.13 14.46
C PRO A 489 -4.00 -20.62 14.11
N TYR A 490 -3.04 -21.26 13.42
CA TYR A 490 -3.14 -22.65 12.94
C TYR A 490 -2.24 -23.61 13.73
N LYS A 491 -2.78 -24.77 14.13
CA LYS A 491 -1.99 -25.84 14.77
C LYS A 491 -1.53 -26.83 13.71
N SER A 492 -0.26 -26.74 13.31
CA SER A 492 0.31 -27.66 12.32
C SER A 492 0.62 -29.02 12.95
N GLN A 493 0.55 -30.09 12.15
CA GLN A 493 1.00 -31.42 12.58
C GLN A 493 2.53 -31.55 12.57
N GLY A 494 3.23 -30.72 11.78
CA GLY A 494 4.70 -30.72 11.65
C GLY A 494 5.44 -29.83 12.65
N HIS A 495 4.72 -29.09 13.50
CA HIS A 495 5.32 -28.16 14.46
C HIS A 495 4.47 -28.04 15.73
N LYS A 496 5.12 -28.05 16.91
CA LYS A 496 4.44 -28.13 18.21
C LYS A 496 3.72 -26.84 18.61
N HIS A 497 4.27 -25.68 18.27
CA HIS A 497 3.67 -24.39 18.60
C HIS A 497 2.58 -24.00 17.59
N LEU A 498 1.72 -23.06 18.00
CA LEU A 498 0.82 -22.40 17.06
C LEU A 498 1.64 -21.61 16.03
N ILE A 499 1.23 -21.69 14.78
CA ILE A 499 1.81 -20.91 13.69
C ILE A 499 0.84 -19.83 13.25
N HIS A 500 1.40 -18.66 12.98
CA HIS A 500 0.70 -17.42 12.74
C HIS A 500 0.94 -16.98 11.29
N PHE A 501 -0.07 -16.39 10.67
CA PHE A 501 0.06 -15.89 9.30
C PHE A 501 0.85 -14.58 9.28
N TYR A 502 1.84 -14.51 8.41
CA TYR A 502 2.62 -13.32 8.12
C TYR A 502 2.48 -12.99 6.62
N PRO A 503 2.01 -11.78 6.26
CA PRO A 503 1.86 -11.39 4.87
C PRO A 503 3.19 -11.39 4.10
N GLN A 504 4.27 -11.00 4.79
CA GLN A 504 5.65 -10.99 4.30
C GLN A 504 6.58 -11.28 5.49
N LEU A 505 7.48 -12.25 5.33
CA LEU A 505 8.56 -12.51 6.28
C LEU A 505 9.81 -12.88 5.49
N ASN A 506 10.85 -12.05 5.60
CA ASN A 506 12.06 -12.19 4.81
C ASN A 506 13.16 -12.92 5.59
N GLY A 507 14.07 -13.57 4.86
CA GLY A 507 15.28 -14.16 5.42
C GLY A 507 15.11 -15.55 6.04
N LEU A 508 13.99 -16.25 5.77
CA LEU A 508 13.79 -17.65 6.14
C LEU A 508 13.55 -18.53 4.90
N SER A 509 13.76 -19.83 5.07
CA SER A 509 13.39 -20.85 4.09
C SER A 509 12.18 -21.63 4.58
N CYS A 510 11.30 -22.00 3.66
CA CYS A 510 10.14 -22.82 3.97
C CYS A 510 10.58 -24.22 4.45
N ASN A 511 10.23 -24.60 5.68
CA ASN A 511 10.53 -25.91 6.27
C ASN A 511 9.84 -27.08 5.53
N ALA A 512 8.87 -26.80 4.66
CA ALA A 512 8.20 -27.84 3.90
C ALA A 512 8.86 -28.13 2.56
N CYS A 513 9.15 -27.10 1.75
CA CYS A 513 9.69 -27.28 0.40
C CYS A 513 11.15 -26.85 0.23
N GLY A 514 11.73 -26.15 1.22
CA GLY A 514 13.08 -25.57 1.15
C GLY A 514 13.19 -24.28 0.34
N GLY A 515 12.12 -23.80 -0.29
CA GLY A 515 12.12 -22.55 -1.07
C GLY A 515 12.18 -21.29 -0.21
N SER A 516 12.61 -20.17 -0.79
CA SER A 516 12.65 -18.86 -0.12
C SER A 516 11.26 -18.39 0.33
N THR A 517 11.18 -17.75 1.51
CA THR A 517 9.96 -17.08 1.99
C THR A 517 9.90 -15.59 1.63
N ASP A 518 10.90 -15.06 0.94
CA ASP A 518 10.97 -13.64 0.60
C ASP A 518 9.82 -13.25 -0.34
N GLY A 519 9.12 -12.17 0.00
CA GLY A 519 8.03 -11.62 -0.83
C GLY A 519 6.75 -12.46 -0.89
N VAL A 520 6.65 -13.56 -0.15
CA VAL A 520 5.48 -14.46 -0.14
C VAL A 520 4.84 -14.56 1.24
N SER A 521 3.52 -14.78 1.27
CA SER A 521 2.79 -14.98 2.52
C SER A 521 3.03 -16.38 3.10
N ILE A 522 3.34 -16.43 4.39
CA ILE A 522 3.74 -17.65 5.08
C ILE A 522 3.01 -17.80 6.40
N TYR A 523 3.16 -18.98 7.01
CA TYR A 523 2.92 -19.15 8.42
C TYR A 523 4.23 -19.37 9.15
N GLY A 524 4.45 -18.59 10.21
CA GLY A 524 5.65 -18.61 11.02
C GLY A 524 5.35 -18.91 12.49
N CYS A 525 6.34 -19.40 13.20
CA CYS A 525 6.30 -19.51 14.66
C CYS A 525 7.02 -18.30 15.29
N LYS A 526 6.42 -17.69 16.33
CA LYS A 526 7.07 -16.58 17.08
C LYS A 526 8.27 -17.07 17.90
N THR A 527 8.23 -18.30 18.40
CA THR A 527 9.22 -18.82 19.37
C THR A 527 10.39 -19.57 18.73
N CYS A 528 10.33 -19.88 17.43
CA CYS A 528 11.40 -20.60 16.74
C CYS A 528 11.42 -20.24 15.26
N SER A 529 12.52 -20.58 14.59
CA SER A 529 12.76 -20.31 13.15
C SER A 529 11.92 -21.17 12.20
N PHE A 530 10.71 -21.58 12.59
CA PHE A 530 9.81 -22.36 11.76
C PHE A 530 8.96 -21.46 10.87
N ALA A 531 9.05 -21.66 9.56
CA ALA A 531 8.31 -20.94 8.55
C ALA A 531 7.86 -21.90 7.43
N VAL A 532 6.61 -21.80 7.00
CA VAL A 532 6.07 -22.61 5.90
C VAL A 532 5.20 -21.78 4.98
N HIS A 533 5.32 -21.98 3.67
CA HIS A 533 4.43 -21.31 2.71
C HIS A 533 2.97 -21.67 2.98
N TYR A 534 2.06 -20.74 2.70
CA TYR A 534 0.61 -20.98 2.80
C TYR A 534 0.18 -22.26 2.06
N GLN A 535 0.76 -22.48 0.87
CA GLN A 535 0.49 -23.64 0.02
C GLN A 535 0.99 -24.95 0.62
N CYS A 536 2.14 -24.94 1.29
CA CYS A 536 2.75 -26.14 1.84
C CYS A 536 1.95 -26.73 3.00
N ILE A 537 1.29 -25.89 3.80
CA ILE A 537 0.37 -26.32 4.87
C ILE A 537 -0.80 -27.14 4.30
N LEU A 538 -1.18 -26.84 3.07
CA LEU A 538 -2.27 -27.53 2.39
C LEU A 538 -1.83 -28.85 1.74
N ALA A 539 -0.59 -29.29 1.93
CA ALA A 539 -0.18 -30.64 1.52
C ALA A 539 -1.07 -31.70 2.20
N PRO A 540 -1.60 -32.68 1.45
CA PRO A 540 -2.38 -33.76 2.05
C PRO A 540 -1.49 -34.65 2.92
N GLN A 541 -2.02 -35.16 4.03
CA GLN A 541 -1.24 -36.04 4.91
C GLN A 541 -0.91 -37.38 4.25
N ILE A 542 -1.77 -37.82 3.32
CA ILE A 542 -1.64 -39.08 2.60
C ILE A 542 -1.85 -38.78 1.11
N ALA A 543 -0.95 -39.28 0.26
CA ALA A 543 -0.99 -39.09 -1.19
C ALA A 543 -0.76 -40.42 -1.92
N TRP A 544 -1.29 -40.53 -3.13
CA TRP A 544 -1.04 -41.66 -4.03
C TRP A 544 -0.22 -41.18 -5.23
N HIS A 545 0.77 -41.99 -5.62
CA HIS A 545 1.58 -41.73 -6.82
C HIS A 545 1.66 -43.00 -7.68
N LYS A 546 1.74 -42.83 -9.01
CA LYS A 546 1.69 -43.95 -9.98
C LYS A 546 2.86 -44.95 -9.87
N TRP A 547 3.97 -44.54 -9.23
CA TRP A 547 5.17 -45.37 -9.04
C TRP A 547 5.06 -46.30 -7.82
N ASP A 548 4.12 -46.04 -6.92
CA ASP A 548 3.89 -46.88 -5.75
C ASP A 548 2.47 -47.44 -5.77
N LYS A 549 2.34 -48.73 -5.41
CA LYS A 549 1.02 -49.35 -5.26
C LYS A 549 0.33 -48.90 -3.98
N HIS A 550 1.11 -48.51 -2.97
CA HIS A 550 0.63 -48.07 -1.67
C HIS A 550 0.56 -46.54 -1.58
N PHE A 551 -0.18 -46.05 -0.59
CA PHE A 551 -0.20 -44.63 -0.28
C PHE A 551 1.08 -44.20 0.43
N LEU A 552 1.57 -43.02 0.10
CA LEU A 552 2.68 -42.38 0.79
C LEU A 552 2.14 -41.43 1.86
N THR A 553 2.80 -41.43 3.02
CA THR A 553 2.46 -40.57 4.16
C THR A 553 3.43 -39.40 4.25
N LEU A 554 2.92 -38.20 4.50
CA LEU A 554 3.71 -37.00 4.70
C LEU A 554 4.51 -37.07 6.00
N ARG A 555 5.81 -36.85 5.89
CA ARG A 555 6.80 -36.77 6.98
C ARG A 555 7.44 -35.39 6.98
N TYR A 556 7.86 -34.94 8.16
CA TYR A 556 8.29 -33.56 8.40
C TYR A 556 9.80 -33.39 8.57
N HIS A 557 10.51 -34.46 8.89
CA HIS A 557 11.96 -34.54 9.02
C HIS A 557 12.41 -35.98 8.77
N GLU A 558 13.64 -36.13 8.32
CA GLU A 558 14.31 -37.43 8.20
C GLU A 558 15.18 -37.65 9.42
N ASP A 559 14.86 -38.65 10.24
CA ASP A 559 15.64 -39.03 11.44
C ASP A 559 16.76 -40.04 11.09
N ASN A 560 16.82 -40.51 9.85
CA ASN A 560 17.74 -41.53 9.41
C ASN A 560 19.01 -40.92 8.76
N ASP A 561 20.16 -41.17 9.39
CA ASP A 561 21.47 -40.65 8.93
C ASP A 561 22.09 -41.41 7.73
N TYR A 562 21.47 -42.50 7.28
CA TYR A 562 22.00 -43.24 6.13
C TYR A 562 21.72 -42.49 4.82
N SER A 563 22.79 -42.26 4.04
CA SER A 563 22.76 -41.47 2.80
C SER A 563 21.66 -41.85 1.81
N ARG A 564 21.29 -43.14 1.73
CA ARG A 564 20.22 -43.65 0.86
C ARG A 564 18.85 -43.01 1.13
N TYR A 565 18.56 -42.63 2.39
CA TYR A 565 17.28 -42.00 2.74
C TYR A 565 17.23 -40.51 2.38
N HIS A 566 18.36 -39.92 1.97
CA HIS A 566 18.44 -38.53 1.53
C HIS A 566 18.28 -38.38 0.02
N TYR A 567 17.72 -39.37 -0.68
CA TYR A 567 17.40 -39.27 -2.11
C TYR A 567 15.90 -39.44 -2.34
N CYS A 568 15.43 -38.90 -3.46
CA CYS A 568 14.07 -39.06 -3.92
C CYS A 568 14.00 -40.22 -4.90
N ASP A 569 13.19 -41.23 -4.62
CA ASP A 569 13.05 -42.42 -5.47
C ASP A 569 12.31 -42.15 -6.80
N ILE A 570 11.81 -40.92 -7.01
CA ILE A 570 11.13 -40.52 -8.24
C ILE A 570 12.07 -39.78 -9.20
N CYS A 571 12.82 -38.78 -8.71
CA CYS A 571 13.72 -37.97 -9.54
C CYS A 571 15.21 -38.31 -9.34
N GLU A 572 15.53 -39.18 -8.39
CA GLU A 572 16.90 -39.59 -8.03
C GLU A 572 17.79 -38.43 -7.54
N GLU A 573 17.20 -37.27 -7.23
CA GLU A 573 17.91 -36.12 -6.68
C GLU A 573 17.95 -36.14 -5.15
N LYS A 574 18.95 -35.45 -4.59
CA LYS A 574 19.14 -35.33 -3.15
C LYS A 574 17.98 -34.55 -2.50
N ARG A 575 17.46 -35.08 -1.40
CA ARG A 575 16.50 -34.42 -0.50
C ARG A 575 17.23 -33.76 0.65
N SER A 576 16.67 -32.65 1.14
CA SER A 576 17.10 -32.07 2.40
C SER A 576 16.45 -32.81 3.57
N PRO A 577 17.21 -33.24 4.61
CA PRO A 577 16.66 -33.91 5.78
C PRO A 577 15.70 -33.01 6.59
N ASN A 578 15.82 -31.69 6.43
CA ASN A 578 15.03 -30.68 7.14
C ASN A 578 13.78 -30.22 6.38
N THR A 579 13.44 -30.89 5.27
CA THR A 579 12.26 -30.58 4.45
C THR A 579 11.23 -31.70 4.48
N TRP A 580 9.97 -31.37 4.20
CA TRP A 580 8.90 -32.36 4.20
C TRP A 580 9.00 -33.29 2.98
N PHE A 581 8.58 -34.54 3.17
CA PHE A 581 8.60 -35.55 2.12
C PHE A 581 7.53 -36.60 2.32
N TYR A 582 7.24 -37.34 1.27
CA TYR A 582 6.32 -38.47 1.33
C TYR A 582 7.10 -39.76 1.45
N HIS A 583 6.66 -40.64 2.34
CA HIS A 583 7.28 -41.94 2.57
C HIS A 583 6.26 -43.06 2.59
N CYS A 584 6.58 -44.17 1.92
CA CYS A 584 5.84 -45.41 2.00
C CYS A 584 6.58 -46.40 2.90
N ALA A 585 6.01 -46.74 4.05
CA ALA A 585 6.61 -47.70 4.97
C ALA A 585 6.63 -49.15 4.45
N ILE A 586 5.78 -49.47 3.45
CA ILE A 586 5.67 -50.83 2.89
C ILE A 586 6.74 -51.04 1.82
N CYS A 587 6.92 -50.06 0.94
CA CYS A 587 7.90 -50.13 -0.14
C CYS A 587 9.26 -49.53 0.21
N ASP A 588 9.38 -48.89 1.38
CA ASP A 588 10.55 -48.12 1.82
C ASP A 588 10.96 -46.99 0.86
N ASN A 589 9.98 -46.46 0.10
CA ASN A 589 10.21 -45.39 -0.87
C ASN A 589 9.95 -44.01 -0.25
N SER A 590 10.85 -43.07 -0.50
CA SER A 590 10.81 -41.67 -0.09
C SER A 590 10.91 -40.74 -1.28
N ALA A 591 10.05 -39.72 -1.35
CA ALA A 591 10.03 -38.79 -2.47
C ALA A 591 9.76 -37.34 -2.04
N HIS A 592 10.29 -36.38 -2.80
CA HIS A 592 10.00 -34.96 -2.56
C HIS A 592 8.50 -34.67 -2.67
N LEU A 593 8.07 -33.62 -1.95
CA LEU A 593 6.69 -33.14 -1.95
C LEU A 593 6.16 -32.87 -3.36
N HIS A 594 6.95 -32.18 -4.18
CA HIS A 594 6.59 -31.80 -5.54
C HIS A 594 6.57 -33.00 -6.51
N CYS A 595 7.46 -33.99 -6.33
CA CYS A 595 7.48 -35.20 -7.15
C CYS A 595 6.22 -36.05 -6.98
N VAL A 596 5.68 -36.13 -5.76
CA VAL A 596 4.47 -36.91 -5.47
C VAL A 596 3.19 -36.17 -5.88
N LEU A 597 3.12 -34.87 -5.62
CA LEU A 597 1.93 -34.06 -5.90
C LEU A 597 1.81 -33.67 -7.39
N GLY A 598 2.94 -33.45 -8.07
CA GLY A 598 2.97 -32.93 -9.43
C GLY A 598 2.37 -31.52 -9.56
N ASP A 599 2.07 -31.11 -10.79
CA ASP A 599 1.63 -29.74 -11.10
C ASP A 599 0.14 -29.47 -10.80
N TYR A 600 -0.69 -30.52 -10.85
CA TYR A 600 -2.15 -30.41 -10.67
C TYR A 600 -2.71 -31.42 -9.64
N PRO A 601 -2.21 -31.41 -8.38
CA PRO A 601 -2.53 -32.43 -7.37
C PRO A 601 -4.00 -32.51 -6.96
N PHE A 602 -4.78 -31.46 -7.25
CA PHE A 602 -6.13 -31.29 -6.70
C PHE A 602 -7.21 -31.12 -7.78
N ILE A 603 -6.92 -31.58 -9.00
CA ILE A 603 -7.90 -31.73 -10.06
C ILE A 603 -8.31 -33.21 -10.14
N LYS A 604 -9.58 -33.51 -9.86
CA LYS A 604 -10.18 -34.85 -10.01
C LYS A 604 -10.22 -35.21 -11.49
N ARG A 605 -9.70 -36.41 -11.80
CA ARG A 605 -9.66 -36.98 -13.16
C ARG A 605 -11.03 -37.52 -13.56
N GLY A 606 -11.32 -37.56 -14.86
CA GLY A 606 -12.59 -38.08 -15.38
C GLY A 606 -13.80 -37.15 -15.20
N ARG A 607 -13.57 -35.90 -14.76
CA ARG A 607 -14.62 -34.88 -14.68
C ARG A 607 -14.89 -34.31 -16.06
N THR A 608 -16.16 -34.02 -16.33
CA THR A 608 -16.63 -33.47 -17.61
C THR A 608 -16.78 -31.95 -17.54
N PHE A 609 -16.55 -31.26 -18.65
CA PHE A 609 -16.49 -29.80 -18.74
C PHE A 609 -17.07 -29.31 -20.05
N ILE A 610 -17.68 -28.14 -20.03
CA ILE A 610 -18.01 -27.39 -21.24
C ILE A 610 -17.03 -26.22 -21.29
N THR A 611 -16.38 -26.01 -22.43
CA THR A 611 -15.40 -24.92 -22.60
C THR A 611 -15.76 -24.09 -23.82
N ASN A 612 -15.39 -22.80 -23.82
CA ASN A 612 -15.62 -21.94 -24.99
C ASN A 612 -14.75 -22.33 -26.19
N ASP A 613 -13.77 -23.20 -25.98
CA ASP A 613 -12.82 -23.66 -27.00
C ASP A 613 -13.34 -24.79 -27.88
N HIS A 614 -14.38 -25.49 -27.41
CA HIS A 614 -14.91 -26.65 -28.10
C HIS A 614 -16.37 -26.86 -27.73
N GLN A 615 -17.23 -27.07 -28.73
CA GLN A 615 -18.68 -27.13 -28.56
C GLN A 615 -19.17 -28.38 -27.81
N HIS A 616 -18.36 -29.44 -27.76
CA HIS A 616 -18.71 -30.66 -27.03
C HIS A 616 -18.16 -30.66 -25.60
N THR A 617 -18.76 -31.52 -24.77
CA THR A 617 -18.28 -31.76 -23.41
C THR A 617 -16.91 -32.46 -23.46
N LEU A 618 -15.92 -31.86 -22.80
CA LEU A 618 -14.57 -32.38 -22.64
C LEU A 618 -14.45 -33.13 -21.31
N ILE A 619 -13.55 -34.09 -21.21
CA ILE A 619 -13.22 -34.85 -20.00
C ILE A 619 -11.73 -34.71 -19.67
N SER A 620 -11.39 -34.63 -18.38
CA SER A 620 -9.98 -34.62 -17.95
C SER A 620 -9.37 -36.02 -18.03
N VAL A 621 -8.31 -36.16 -18.83
CA VAL A 621 -7.60 -37.43 -19.06
C VAL A 621 -6.09 -37.26 -18.95
N GLN A 622 -5.41 -38.36 -18.65
CA GLN A 622 -3.96 -38.50 -18.80
C GLN A 622 -3.70 -39.81 -19.54
N LYS A 623 -3.24 -39.73 -20.79
CA LYS A 623 -3.02 -40.89 -21.65
C LYS A 623 -1.56 -41.30 -21.66
N ALA A 624 -1.30 -42.61 -21.62
CA ALA A 624 0.06 -43.16 -21.72
C ALA A 624 0.73 -42.89 -23.07
N HIS A 625 -0.04 -42.64 -24.14
CA HIS A 625 0.46 -42.43 -25.50
C HIS A 625 0.61 -40.95 -25.90
N HIS A 626 0.57 -40.03 -24.93
CA HIS A 626 0.89 -38.60 -25.08
C HIS A 626 0.47 -37.97 -26.42
N PRO A 627 -0.84 -37.90 -26.71
CA PRO A 627 -1.33 -37.37 -27.97
C PRO A 627 -1.01 -35.88 -28.13
N LYS A 628 -0.83 -35.42 -29.38
CA LYS A 628 -0.52 -34.01 -29.67
C LYS A 628 -1.71 -33.11 -29.37
N CYS A 629 -1.45 -32.00 -28.69
CA CYS A 629 -2.43 -30.97 -28.39
C CYS A 629 -2.89 -30.26 -29.67
N CYS A 630 -4.21 -30.17 -29.88
CA CYS A 630 -4.81 -29.49 -31.03
C CYS A 630 -4.51 -27.98 -31.10
N LYS A 631 -4.00 -27.37 -30.02
CA LYS A 631 -3.71 -25.93 -29.96
C LYS A 631 -2.23 -25.59 -30.14
N CYS A 632 -1.32 -26.28 -29.47
CA CYS A 632 0.11 -25.98 -29.53
C CYS A 632 0.94 -27.02 -30.30
N GLY A 633 0.36 -28.16 -30.68
CA GLY A 633 1.06 -29.22 -31.41
C GLY A 633 1.97 -30.12 -30.56
N GLU A 634 2.25 -29.74 -29.31
CA GLU A 634 3.11 -30.51 -28.40
C GLU A 634 2.39 -31.72 -27.79
N PRO A 635 3.11 -32.80 -27.42
CA PRO A 635 2.53 -33.96 -26.77
C PRO A 635 1.95 -33.63 -25.38
N CYS A 636 0.79 -34.19 -25.07
CA CYS A 636 0.16 -34.07 -23.75
C CYS A 636 0.78 -35.06 -22.74
N PHE A 637 1.87 -34.64 -22.09
CA PHE A 637 2.50 -35.40 -20.99
C PHE A 637 1.71 -35.35 -19.68
N ASP A 638 1.06 -34.20 -19.44
CA ASP A 638 0.32 -33.92 -18.21
C ASP A 638 -1.21 -33.97 -18.42
N LEU A 639 -1.96 -33.19 -17.64
CA LEU A 639 -3.42 -33.13 -17.71
C LEU A 639 -3.89 -32.62 -19.09
N ALA A 640 -4.66 -33.44 -19.78
CA ALA A 640 -5.30 -33.11 -21.06
C ALA A 640 -6.82 -33.08 -20.95
N LEU A 641 -7.46 -32.29 -21.81
CA LEU A 641 -8.90 -32.26 -22.02
C LEU A 641 -9.21 -32.96 -23.33
N GLU A 642 -9.98 -34.04 -23.28
CA GLU A 642 -10.41 -34.82 -24.44
C GLU A 642 -11.91 -34.66 -24.67
N CYS A 643 -12.35 -34.61 -25.93
CA CYS A 643 -13.77 -34.60 -26.26
C CYS A 643 -14.42 -35.97 -26.02
N LEU A 644 -15.58 -35.99 -25.37
CA LEU A 644 -16.33 -37.22 -25.12
C LEU A 644 -17.09 -37.76 -26.34
N LYS A 645 -17.24 -36.97 -27.40
CA LYS A 645 -17.96 -37.41 -28.60
C LYS A 645 -17.04 -38.31 -29.42
N GLU A 646 -17.47 -39.56 -29.66
CA GLU A 646 -16.64 -40.61 -30.29
C GLU A 646 -16.03 -40.21 -31.66
N GLU A 647 -16.75 -39.39 -32.43
CA GLU A 647 -16.29 -38.92 -33.75
C GLU A 647 -15.32 -37.72 -33.67
N CYS A 648 -15.14 -37.12 -32.49
CA CYS A 648 -14.37 -35.90 -32.30
C CYS A 648 -13.04 -36.18 -31.61
N LYS A 649 -11.94 -36.18 -32.38
CA LYS A 649 -10.57 -36.41 -31.88
C LYS A 649 -9.93 -35.19 -31.20
N TYR A 650 -10.74 -34.27 -30.69
CA TYR A 650 -10.24 -33.05 -30.07
C TYR A 650 -9.57 -33.39 -28.73
N ILE A 651 -8.30 -33.00 -28.60
CA ILE A 651 -7.55 -33.08 -27.35
C ILE A 651 -6.68 -31.83 -27.19
N SER A 652 -6.64 -31.26 -25.99
CA SER A 652 -5.80 -30.09 -25.72
C SER A 652 -5.15 -30.18 -24.35
N HIS A 653 -3.97 -29.59 -24.19
CA HIS A 653 -3.44 -29.35 -22.85
C HIS A 653 -4.41 -28.48 -22.07
N TRP A 654 -4.56 -28.75 -20.78
CA TRP A 654 -5.30 -27.88 -19.88
C TRP A 654 -4.84 -26.41 -19.98
N MET A 655 -3.53 -26.18 -19.98
CA MET A 655 -2.93 -24.83 -20.07
C MET A 655 -3.14 -24.13 -21.42
N CYS A 656 -3.43 -24.88 -22.48
CA CYS A 656 -3.73 -24.29 -23.79
C CYS A 656 -5.19 -23.81 -23.89
N ASN A 657 -6.04 -24.17 -22.93
CA ASN A 657 -7.45 -23.78 -22.91
C ASN A 657 -7.61 -22.27 -22.61
N SER A 658 -8.55 -21.62 -23.26
CA SER A 658 -8.88 -20.20 -23.06
C SER A 658 -9.31 -19.94 -21.63
N ASN A 659 -10.00 -20.90 -20.99
CA ASN A 659 -10.37 -20.80 -19.58
C ASN A 659 -9.12 -20.76 -18.68
N TYR A 660 -8.06 -21.50 -19.01
CA TYR A 660 -6.80 -21.39 -18.29
C TYR A 660 -6.17 -20.01 -18.46
N LYS A 661 -6.14 -19.47 -19.70
CA LYS A 661 -5.60 -18.13 -19.98
C LYS A 661 -6.37 -17.02 -19.27
N ILE A 662 -7.69 -17.15 -19.15
CA ILE A 662 -8.53 -16.22 -18.38
C ILE A 662 -8.17 -16.31 -16.89
N LEU A 663 -8.06 -17.52 -16.34
CA LEU A 663 -7.69 -17.76 -14.94
C LEU A 663 -6.25 -17.35 -14.58
N TRP A 664 -5.38 -17.12 -15.57
CA TRP A 664 -3.95 -16.76 -15.38
C TRP A 664 -3.59 -15.33 -15.80
N LYS A 665 -4.42 -14.62 -16.58
CA LYS A 665 -4.10 -13.25 -17.03
C LYS A 665 -4.08 -12.21 -15.89
N ASP A 666 -4.72 -12.49 -14.75
CA ASP A 666 -4.76 -11.60 -13.59
C ASP A 666 -3.51 -11.69 -12.67
N SER A 667 -2.50 -12.47 -13.05
CA SER A 667 -1.28 -12.71 -12.22
C SER A 667 0.01 -12.04 -12.72
N LYS A 668 -0.04 -11.09 -13.67
CA LYS A 668 1.18 -10.42 -14.17
C LYS A 668 1.73 -9.28 -13.29
N ASN A 669 1.09 -8.98 -12.17
CA ASN A 669 1.69 -8.13 -11.14
C ASN A 669 2.02 -9.02 -9.94
N LEU A 670 3.31 -9.10 -9.59
CA LEU A 670 3.90 -9.83 -8.45
C LEU A 670 4.40 -11.26 -8.78
N VAL A 671 5.57 -11.32 -9.43
CA VAL A 671 6.62 -12.32 -9.15
C VAL A 671 7.72 -11.58 -8.39
#